data_AF-A0A7R6P3L1-F1
#
_entry.id   AF-A0A7R6P3L1-F1
#
_cell.length_a   1.000
_cell.length_b   1.000
_cell.length_c   1.000
_cell.angle_alpha   90.00
_cell.angle_beta   90.00
_cell.angle_gamma   90.00
#
_symmetry.space_group_name_H-M   'P 1'
#
loop_
_entity.id
_entity.type
_entity.pdbx_description
1 polymer ?
#
loop_
_entity_poly.entity_id
_entity_poly.type
_entity_poly.pdbx_seq_one_letter_code
_entity_poly.pdbx_strand_id
1 'polypeptide(L)'
;MVFLSANEERFFFELQDTEDSEQFSLVRLNGAEEISALFDIALEVVSDDGDIDFSTLIGQPAFVTLLDQTDGSEELTRYIHGMIAEVSLGDQGVNQSSYHIRLVPKIWALKHRQNSRIFQFQNVQTIIETVLTGAGLDVDEFRFDLAKSYPDYDYCVQYRETELDFIQRLLAEEGIHYYFEHSDESHILIFSDTSGSNPTISGDPFLDCFHDSQGAVREQHIFNFSYSEAIVPGKVTLRDFDFKKPNLKLESTKSAELDVPLEIYDHPGRFIDSGRGTNNAVIRLESLNSYRQSAKGQSDVNRMMPGCSFELTGHDRDLLNTEYLIARVEHECSQPQVLEVGASTEGSKYSNKYICVPFDVPFRPTTDVKSPHVEGTQTATVTGPEGEEIYTDEHGRIKVQFHWDREGQGNETSSCWIRVSQTHAGGSFGGMFLPRIGEEVVVDFLEGDPDKPLVIGRVYHGLNRPPYRLPEHKSRSTIKTNSTKGGDGFNEIRFEDKKGEEQVFYHAEKDIDQRTKHDHRSWLGNDRHKIVEGNVYSEYRSDDHHLTQGDQFQQVNKSQHLTIDKSQHISIGQKSHLYAGQQIHHKAGQKILITAGTEIVLKAGSGMVKLDPSGVTITGASIKLNSGGGGGSATKASPTPPTQPVEAQSDNPGQISDPLPQQVAWQSTPAFTHQVAQDRLTNQPMTQMCQKQPNGSCPLNDCPCGRN
;
A
#
# COMPACT_ATOMS: atom_id res chain seq x y z
N MET A 1 22.04 48.17 29.10
CA MET A 1 22.92 47.14 29.67
C MET A 1 23.07 47.37 31.16
N VAL A 2 22.35 46.59 31.97
CA VAL A 2 22.45 46.62 33.44
C VAL A 2 23.78 45.96 33.82
N PHE A 3 24.62 46.66 34.58
CA PHE A 3 25.76 46.03 35.25
C PHE A 3 25.27 45.59 36.62
N LEU A 4 24.98 44.30 36.75
CA LEU A 4 24.72 43.66 38.04
C LEU A 4 25.96 43.80 38.95
N SER A 5 25.78 43.63 40.26
CA SER A 5 26.92 43.67 41.18
C SER A 5 27.97 42.64 40.71
N ALA A 6 29.25 43.04 40.64
CA ALA A 6 30.30 42.28 39.96
C ALA A 6 30.59 40.88 40.56
N ASN A 7 29.93 40.50 41.66
CA ASN A 7 30.23 39.31 42.46
C ASN A 7 29.02 38.36 42.62
N GLU A 8 27.92 38.53 41.89
CA GLU A 8 26.74 37.65 42.02
C GLU A 8 26.59 36.73 40.81
N GLU A 9 26.60 35.42 41.06
CA GLU A 9 26.27 34.39 40.06
C GLU A 9 24.76 34.38 39.80
N ARG A 10 24.38 34.29 38.52
CA ARG A 10 22.98 34.31 38.06
C ARG A 10 22.63 33.14 37.15
N PHE A 11 23.65 32.43 36.66
CA PHE A 11 23.48 31.30 35.76
C PHE A 11 24.23 30.10 36.34
N PHE A 12 23.53 28.97 36.43
CA PHE A 12 24.06 27.75 37.06
C PHE A 12 23.93 26.58 36.09
N PHE A 13 24.86 25.65 36.18
CA PHE A 13 24.81 24.38 35.46
C PHE A 13 24.91 23.26 36.48
N GLU A 14 23.94 22.35 36.47
CA GLU A 14 23.81 21.30 37.47
C GLU A 14 23.56 19.95 36.78
N LEU A 15 24.21 18.91 37.31
CA LEU A 15 23.93 17.52 36.98
C LEU A 15 22.78 17.04 37.87
N GLN A 16 21.80 16.35 37.30
CA GLN A 16 20.57 16.03 38.04
C GLN A 16 20.74 14.95 39.12
N ASP A 17 21.61 13.95 38.89
CA ASP A 17 21.70 12.74 39.72
C ASP A 17 22.99 12.62 40.56
N THR A 18 23.73 13.72 40.76
CA THR A 18 24.97 13.72 41.56
C THR A 18 24.82 14.51 42.85
N GLU A 19 25.18 13.89 43.98
CA GLU A 19 25.22 14.56 45.30
C GLU A 19 26.24 15.71 45.37
N ASP A 20 27.14 15.82 44.38
CA ASP A 20 28.16 16.87 44.24
C ASP A 20 27.74 17.91 43.17
N SER A 21 26.63 18.63 43.40
CA SER A 21 26.17 19.72 42.51
C SER A 21 27.15 20.91 42.41
N GLU A 22 28.16 20.97 43.29
CA GLU A 22 29.17 22.04 43.34
C GLU A 22 30.37 21.81 42.38
N GLN A 23 30.33 20.81 41.49
CA GLN A 23 31.51 20.48 40.67
C GLN A 23 31.78 21.48 39.53
N PHE A 24 30.78 22.23 39.06
CA PHE A 24 30.91 23.09 37.88
C PHE A 24 30.37 24.50 38.11
N SER A 25 31.11 25.51 37.67
CA SER A 25 30.63 26.90 37.57
C SER A 25 30.46 27.28 36.10
N LEU A 26 29.28 27.78 35.74
CA LEU A 26 28.97 28.19 34.37
C LEU A 26 29.66 29.52 34.03
N VAL A 27 30.47 29.52 32.97
CA VAL A 27 31.18 30.70 32.46
C VAL A 27 30.43 31.31 31.28
N ARG A 28 30.04 30.48 30.30
CA ARG A 28 29.31 30.91 29.11
C ARG A 28 28.29 29.88 28.67
N LEU A 29 27.21 30.38 28.09
CA LEU A 29 26.23 29.57 27.38
C LEU A 29 25.98 30.20 26.02
N ASN A 30 26.07 29.38 24.98
CA ASN A 30 25.69 29.75 23.62
C ASN A 30 24.86 28.62 23.03
N GLY A 31 23.67 28.90 22.52
CA GLY A 31 22.84 27.84 21.96
C GLY A 31 21.56 28.36 21.36
N ALA A 32 20.85 27.49 20.66
CA ALA A 32 19.58 27.83 20.05
C ALA A 32 18.50 26.81 20.36
N GLU A 33 17.29 27.30 20.53
CA GLU A 33 16.04 26.55 20.60
C GLU A 33 15.14 27.02 19.44
N GLU A 34 14.42 26.11 18.78
CA GLU A 34 13.51 26.48 17.68
C GLU A 34 12.35 25.47 17.57
N ILE A 35 11.16 25.97 17.23
CA ILE A 35 10.00 25.12 16.96
C ILE A 35 10.35 24.17 15.81
N SER A 36 10.07 22.90 16.03
CA SER A 36 10.36 21.80 15.11
C SER A 36 11.84 21.56 14.82
N ALA A 37 12.74 22.10 15.65
CA ALA A 37 14.15 21.75 15.68
C ALA A 37 14.55 21.23 17.06
N LEU A 38 15.67 20.50 17.12
CA LEU A 38 16.26 20.11 18.40
C LEU A 38 17.07 21.27 18.95
N PHE A 39 16.91 21.58 20.23
CA PHE A 39 17.81 22.54 20.88
C PHE A 39 19.23 21.98 20.97
N ASP A 40 20.19 22.90 20.94
CA ASP A 40 21.62 22.58 20.99
C ASP A 40 22.34 23.69 21.74
N ILE A 41 22.76 23.39 22.96
CA ILE A 41 23.31 24.36 23.91
C ILE A 41 24.76 23.99 24.22
N ALA A 42 25.68 24.86 23.83
CA ALA A 42 27.08 24.78 24.18
C ALA A 42 27.35 25.56 25.47
N LEU A 43 27.89 24.86 26.46
CA LEU A 43 28.24 25.38 27.77
C LEU A 43 29.76 25.39 27.91
N GLU A 44 30.30 26.49 28.41
CA GLU A 44 31.65 26.59 28.92
C GLU A 44 31.56 26.64 30.44
N VAL A 45 32.10 25.62 31.11
CA VAL A 45 32.08 25.47 32.56
C VAL A 45 33.50 25.35 33.09
N VAL A 46 33.73 25.71 34.35
CA VAL A 46 34.99 25.47 35.05
C VAL A 46 34.78 24.58 36.26
N SER A 47 35.79 23.77 36.58
CA SER A 47 35.83 22.94 37.78
C SER A 47 37.21 23.00 38.43
N ASP A 48 37.25 22.88 39.76
CA ASP A 48 38.48 22.68 40.52
C ASP A 48 39.04 21.26 40.29
N ASP A 49 38.22 20.32 39.84
CA ASP A 49 38.65 18.98 39.43
C ASP A 49 39.13 18.99 37.97
N GLY A 50 40.42 18.75 37.78
CA GLY A 50 41.06 18.67 36.46
C GLY A 50 41.09 17.28 35.82
N ASP A 51 40.59 16.25 36.51
CA ASP A 51 40.67 14.84 36.08
C ASP A 51 39.28 14.16 36.04
N ILE A 52 38.26 14.91 35.59
CA ILE A 52 36.89 14.44 35.49
C ILE A 52 36.79 13.34 34.43
N ASP A 53 36.29 12.15 34.82
CA ASP A 53 36.03 11.06 33.89
C ASP A 53 34.80 11.35 33.02
N PHE A 54 35.02 11.69 31.76
CA PHE A 54 33.92 12.02 30.83
C PHE A 54 32.91 10.90 30.65
N SER A 55 33.29 9.64 30.90
CA SER A 55 32.36 8.51 30.78
C SER A 55 31.24 8.53 31.83
N THR A 56 31.42 9.26 32.93
CA THR A 56 30.37 9.44 33.95
C THR A 56 29.39 10.55 33.57
N LEU A 57 29.78 11.48 32.69
CA LEU A 57 28.96 12.63 32.27
C LEU A 57 28.14 12.34 31.01
N ILE A 58 28.73 11.65 30.02
CA ILE A 58 28.07 11.42 28.74
C ILE A 58 26.75 10.65 28.92
N GLY A 59 25.67 11.20 28.36
CA GLY A 59 24.33 10.66 28.44
C GLY A 59 23.57 10.97 29.73
N GLN A 60 24.20 11.65 30.71
CA GLN A 60 23.51 12.05 31.93
C GLN A 60 22.57 13.25 31.68
N PRO A 61 21.45 13.32 32.40
CA PRO A 61 20.61 14.50 32.42
C PRO A 61 21.29 15.64 33.20
N ALA A 62 21.14 16.84 32.67
CA ALA A 62 21.67 18.06 33.27
C ALA A 62 20.79 19.25 32.87
N PHE A 63 20.84 20.32 33.64
CA PHE A 63 20.07 21.51 33.36
C PHE A 63 20.86 22.79 33.62
N VAL A 64 20.45 23.84 32.92
CA VAL A 64 20.92 25.20 33.16
C VAL A 64 19.81 26.01 33.80
N THR A 65 20.14 26.71 34.88
CA THR A 65 19.26 27.66 35.55
C THR A 65 19.62 29.07 35.12
N LEU A 66 18.67 29.78 34.52
CA LEU A 66 18.79 31.18 34.12
C LEU A 66 17.92 32.05 35.03
N LEU A 67 18.55 32.76 35.97
CA LEU A 67 17.84 33.72 36.82
C LEU A 67 17.58 35.04 36.08
N ASP A 68 16.46 35.68 36.40
CA ASP A 68 16.15 37.03 35.92
C ASP A 68 17.21 38.05 36.41
N GLN A 69 17.47 39.08 35.61
CA GLN A 69 18.34 40.21 35.89
C GLN A 69 17.61 41.37 36.61
N THR A 70 16.35 41.20 37.01
CA THR A 70 15.59 42.26 37.72
C THR A 70 15.82 42.25 39.23
N ASP A 71 15.85 43.44 39.85
CA ASP A 71 15.89 43.63 41.32
C ASP A 71 14.50 43.39 41.99
N GLY A 72 13.62 42.61 41.35
CA GLY A 72 12.22 42.39 41.75
C GLY A 72 12.06 41.45 42.95
N SER A 73 10.87 41.44 43.58
CA SER A 73 10.58 40.58 44.74
C SER A 73 10.30 39.11 44.42
N GLU A 74 10.13 38.76 43.14
CA GLU A 74 9.96 37.39 42.64
C GLU A 74 10.92 37.19 41.46
N GLU A 75 12.05 36.51 41.69
CA GLU A 75 12.99 36.15 40.63
C GLU A 75 12.36 35.08 39.73
N LEU A 76 12.17 35.40 38.44
CA LEU A 76 11.69 34.43 37.46
C LEU A 76 12.86 33.56 36.99
N THR A 77 12.78 32.28 37.31
CA THR A 77 13.77 31.27 36.90
C THR A 77 13.32 30.58 35.62
N ARG A 78 14.24 30.46 34.66
CA ARG A 78 14.08 29.57 33.50
C ARG A 78 15.05 28.41 33.59
N TYR A 79 14.58 27.23 33.26
CA TYR A 79 15.41 26.04 33.10
C TYR A 79 15.61 25.71 31.62
N ILE A 80 16.80 25.19 31.30
CA ILE A 80 17.07 24.50 30.05
C ILE A 80 17.63 23.13 30.41
N HIS A 81 16.73 22.16 30.52
CA HIS A 81 17.05 20.77 30.82
C HIS A 81 17.33 19.96 29.55
N GLY A 82 18.35 19.10 29.58
CA GLY A 82 18.67 18.19 28.48
C GLY A 82 19.58 17.04 28.91
N MET A 83 20.21 16.41 27.93
CA MET A 83 21.15 15.31 28.07
C MET A 83 22.52 15.73 27.53
N ILE A 84 23.59 15.36 28.23
CA ILE A 84 24.97 15.63 27.81
C ILE A 84 25.33 14.74 26.62
N ALA A 85 25.52 15.32 25.44
CA ALA A 85 25.91 14.58 24.22
C ALA A 85 27.41 14.60 23.94
N GLU A 86 28.12 15.62 24.41
CA GLU A 86 29.55 15.79 24.17
C GLU A 86 30.19 16.55 25.32
N VAL A 87 31.39 16.12 25.71
CA VAL A 87 32.23 16.80 26.70
C VAL A 87 33.65 16.87 26.13
N SER A 88 34.30 18.02 26.27
CA SER A 88 35.71 18.19 25.91
C SER A 88 36.45 19.05 26.93
N LEU A 89 37.73 18.74 27.13
CA LEU A 89 38.62 19.53 27.97
C LEU A 89 39.06 20.81 27.23
N GLY A 90 38.85 21.95 27.87
CA GLY A 90 39.35 23.26 27.46
C GLY A 90 40.73 23.57 28.05
N ASP A 91 40.98 24.85 28.33
CA ASP A 91 42.23 25.29 28.93
C ASP A 91 42.34 24.85 30.40
N GLN A 92 43.53 24.39 30.80
CA GLN A 92 43.86 24.12 32.20
C GLN A 92 44.53 25.36 32.82
N GLY A 93 43.80 26.00 33.74
CA GLY A 93 44.27 27.14 34.52
C GLY A 93 45.12 26.72 35.73
N VAL A 94 45.43 27.69 36.60
CA VAL A 94 46.29 27.47 37.80
C VAL A 94 45.53 26.70 38.90
N ASN A 95 44.24 26.98 39.07
CA ASN A 95 43.38 26.36 40.10
C ASN A 95 42.15 25.64 39.52
N GLN A 96 41.80 25.92 38.27
CA GLN A 96 40.57 25.44 37.62
C GLN A 96 40.86 24.93 36.22
N SER A 97 40.11 23.93 35.78
CA SER A 97 40.09 23.44 34.40
C SER A 97 38.79 23.84 33.71
N SER A 98 38.88 24.33 32.48
CA SER A 98 37.73 24.62 31.62
C SER A 98 37.25 23.35 30.92
N TYR A 99 35.94 23.17 30.82
CA TYR A 99 35.29 22.10 30.08
C TYR A 99 34.22 22.69 29.17
N HIS A 100 34.05 22.10 27.99
CA HIS A 100 32.96 22.42 27.08
C HIS A 100 31.98 21.26 27.05
N ILE A 101 30.71 21.55 27.35
CA ILE A 101 29.63 20.58 27.41
C ILE A 101 28.58 20.94 26.37
N ARG A 102 28.12 19.94 25.62
CA ARG A 102 27.01 20.09 24.67
C ARG A 102 25.76 19.42 25.23
N LEU A 103 24.73 20.22 25.50
CA LEU A 103 23.45 19.82 26.05
C LEU A 103 22.38 19.79 24.94
N VAL A 104 21.71 18.65 24.78
CA VAL A 104 20.73 18.39 23.70
C VAL A 104 19.48 17.70 24.26
N PRO A 105 18.32 17.68 23.58
CA PRO A 105 17.17 16.91 24.06
C PRO A 105 17.42 15.41 23.97
N LYS A 106 16.75 14.61 24.80
CA LYS A 106 16.87 13.14 24.80
C LYS A 106 16.52 12.52 23.43
N ILE A 107 15.53 13.09 22.72
CA ILE A 107 15.17 12.66 21.36
C ILE A 107 16.33 12.79 20.35
N TRP A 108 17.36 13.61 20.63
CA TRP A 108 18.55 13.73 19.80
C TRP A 108 19.24 12.39 19.55
N ALA A 109 19.20 11.46 20.52
CA ALA A 109 19.78 10.13 20.39
C ALA A 109 19.21 9.33 19.21
N LEU A 110 17.98 9.64 18.75
CA LEU A 110 17.36 8.98 17.61
C LEU A 110 18.05 9.31 16.28
N LYS A 111 18.92 10.33 16.21
CA LYS A 111 19.85 10.54 15.08
C LYS A 111 20.80 9.36 14.87
N HIS A 112 21.07 8.61 15.92
CA HIS A 112 21.98 7.47 15.91
C HIS A 112 21.26 6.12 15.81
N ARG A 113 19.93 6.13 15.66
CA ARG A 113 19.10 4.94 15.49
C ARG A 113 18.50 4.93 14.10
N GLN A 114 18.82 3.90 13.32
CA GLN A 114 18.33 3.72 11.95
C GLN A 114 17.63 2.37 11.83
N ASN A 115 16.48 2.34 11.15
CA ASN A 115 15.69 1.11 11.02
C ASN A 115 15.02 0.99 9.64
N SER A 116 14.45 -0.19 9.35
CA SER A 116 13.50 -0.41 8.27
C SER A 116 12.35 -1.29 8.77
N ARG A 117 11.14 -0.74 8.81
CA ARG A 117 9.95 -1.38 9.40
C ARG A 117 8.66 -0.81 8.84
N ILE A 118 7.57 -1.53 9.06
CA ILE A 118 6.26 -1.27 8.47
C ILE A 118 5.24 -1.01 9.59
N PHE A 119 4.50 0.09 9.47
CA PHE A 119 3.33 0.40 10.28
C PHE A 119 2.07 0.25 9.43
N GLN A 120 1.04 -0.40 9.99
CA GLN A 120 -0.22 -0.67 9.30
C GLN A 120 -1.39 -0.38 10.22
N PHE A 121 -2.41 0.27 9.67
CA PHE A 121 -3.66 0.62 10.36
C PHE A 121 -3.42 1.37 11.68
N GLN A 122 -2.49 2.33 11.63
CA GLN A 122 -2.12 3.17 12.76
C GLN A 122 -2.04 4.63 12.31
N ASN A 123 -2.52 5.56 13.14
CA ASN A 123 -2.37 6.99 12.90
C ASN A 123 -0.96 7.48 13.28
N VAL A 124 -0.65 8.73 12.89
CA VAL A 124 0.66 9.36 13.13
C VAL A 124 1.06 9.37 14.61
N GLN A 125 0.12 9.61 15.53
CA GLN A 125 0.38 9.68 16.97
C GLN A 125 0.85 8.31 17.48
N THR A 126 0.12 7.24 17.17
CA THR A 126 0.47 5.88 17.58
C THR A 126 1.81 5.43 17.00
N ILE A 127 2.11 5.80 15.75
CA ILE A 127 3.40 5.51 15.11
C ILE A 127 4.54 6.20 15.87
N ILE A 128 4.42 7.51 16.12
CA ILE A 128 5.45 8.30 16.82
C ILE A 128 5.64 7.78 18.24
N GLU A 129 4.56 7.54 18.98
CA GLU A 129 4.60 6.97 20.34
C GLU A 129 5.35 5.63 20.36
N THR A 130 5.07 4.74 19.41
CA THR A 130 5.77 3.45 19.26
C THR A 130 7.27 3.65 19.01
N VAL A 131 7.65 4.66 18.22
CA VAL A 131 9.07 4.97 17.95
C VAL A 131 9.76 5.50 19.19
N LEU A 132 9.16 6.47 19.89
CA LEU A 132 9.74 7.13 21.07
C LEU A 132 9.90 6.15 22.24
N THR A 133 8.84 5.40 22.56
CA THR A 133 8.88 4.40 23.64
C THR A 133 9.85 3.26 23.33
N GLY A 134 9.91 2.79 22.08
CA GLY A 134 10.90 1.82 21.62
C GLY A 134 12.36 2.33 21.63
N ALA A 135 12.55 3.65 21.71
CA ALA A 135 13.85 4.29 21.87
C ALA A 135 14.23 4.57 23.34
N GLY A 136 13.33 4.30 24.29
CA GLY A 136 13.56 4.49 25.73
C GLY A 136 13.16 5.87 26.25
N LEU A 137 12.26 6.57 25.55
CA LEU A 137 11.56 7.72 26.13
C LEU A 137 10.31 7.24 26.87
N ASP A 138 10.15 7.70 28.11
CA ASP A 138 8.98 7.40 28.93
C ASP A 138 7.78 8.27 28.51
N VAL A 139 6.57 7.82 28.85
CA VAL A 139 5.32 8.43 28.36
C VAL A 139 5.09 9.84 28.93
N ASP A 140 5.73 10.18 30.04
CA ASP A 140 5.73 11.50 30.66
C ASP A 140 6.79 12.46 30.06
N GLU A 141 7.71 11.97 29.23
CA GLU A 141 8.72 12.79 28.53
C GLU A 141 8.20 13.39 27.21
N PHE A 142 6.97 13.06 26.78
CA PHE A 142 6.34 13.66 25.62
C PHE A 142 4.82 13.79 25.76
N ARG A 143 4.22 14.78 25.09
CA ARG A 143 2.79 15.06 25.14
C ARG A 143 2.24 15.44 23.77
N PHE A 144 1.02 15.00 23.46
CA PHE A 144 0.31 15.35 22.23
C PHE A 144 -0.84 16.33 22.52
N ASP A 145 -0.62 17.60 22.21
CA ASP A 145 -1.60 18.68 22.35
C ASP A 145 -2.22 19.01 20.99
N LEU A 146 -2.88 18.01 20.40
CA LEU A 146 -3.45 18.08 19.05
C LEU A 146 -4.91 18.52 19.10
N ALA A 147 -5.26 19.55 18.33
CA ALA A 147 -6.65 19.99 18.19
C ALA A 147 -7.44 19.14 17.19
N LYS A 148 -6.76 18.46 16.26
CA LYS A 148 -7.36 17.61 15.22
C LYS A 148 -7.20 16.13 15.54
N SER A 149 -8.04 15.31 14.92
CA SER A 149 -7.83 13.87 14.82
C SER A 149 -7.22 13.49 13.47
N TYR A 150 -6.35 12.48 13.48
CA TYR A 150 -5.60 12.04 12.31
C TYR A 150 -6.08 10.65 11.87
N PRO A 151 -6.26 10.42 10.55
CA PRO A 151 -6.67 9.11 10.06
C PRO A 151 -5.54 8.09 10.22
N ASP A 152 -5.91 6.81 10.26
CA ASP A 152 -4.95 5.73 10.22
C ASP A 152 -4.30 5.62 8.83
N TYR A 153 -3.00 5.35 8.81
CA TYR A 153 -2.30 4.94 7.60
C TYR A 153 -2.63 3.48 7.29
N ASP A 154 -3.10 3.22 6.07
CA ASP A 154 -3.22 1.83 5.57
C ASP A 154 -1.85 1.13 5.54
N TYR A 155 -0.81 1.89 5.19
CA TYR A 155 0.57 1.42 5.07
C TYR A 155 1.54 2.60 5.17
N CYS A 156 2.49 2.54 6.10
CA CYS A 156 3.54 3.54 6.28
C CYS A 156 4.86 2.84 6.60
N VAL A 157 5.93 3.19 5.90
CA VAL A 157 7.22 2.51 5.96
C VAL A 157 8.28 3.50 6.44
N GLN A 158 8.98 3.11 7.51
CA GLN A 158 10.29 3.67 7.81
C GLN A 158 11.30 2.90 6.95
N TYR A 159 12.01 3.54 6.02
CA TYR A 159 12.93 2.83 5.12
C TYR A 159 14.31 3.48 5.09
N ARG A 160 15.29 2.79 5.67
CA ARG A 160 16.71 3.19 5.73
C ARG A 160 16.94 4.64 6.18
N GLU A 161 16.08 5.15 7.04
CA GLU A 161 16.16 6.51 7.60
C GLU A 161 16.31 6.43 9.13
N THR A 162 16.85 7.49 9.74
CA THR A 162 16.96 7.55 11.20
C THR A 162 15.57 7.64 11.81
N GLU A 163 15.42 7.22 13.07
CA GLU A 163 14.14 7.34 13.77
C GLU A 163 13.73 8.80 13.96
N LEU A 164 14.71 9.72 14.08
CA LEU A 164 14.43 11.16 14.10
C LEU A 164 13.92 11.66 12.75
N ASP A 165 14.60 11.33 11.65
CA ASP A 165 14.19 11.76 10.29
C ASP A 165 12.78 11.26 9.97
N PHE A 166 12.47 10.02 10.34
CA PHE A 166 11.14 9.42 10.17
C PHE A 166 10.06 10.20 10.93
N ILE A 167 10.29 10.52 12.21
CA ILE A 167 9.37 11.32 13.01
C ILE A 167 9.20 12.71 12.39
N GLN A 168 10.31 13.40 12.07
CA GLN A 168 10.28 14.76 11.54
C GLN A 168 9.57 14.86 10.19
N ARG A 169 9.76 13.89 9.28
CA ARG A 169 9.03 13.91 8.01
C ARG A 169 7.54 13.65 8.21
N LEU A 170 7.15 12.73 9.09
CA LEU A 170 5.73 12.44 9.35
C LEU A 170 5.02 13.63 9.99
N LEU A 171 5.66 14.27 10.97
CA LEU A 171 5.16 15.51 11.57
C LEU A 171 4.97 16.60 10.53
N ALA A 172 5.92 16.76 9.61
CA ALA A 172 5.82 17.74 8.53
C ALA A 172 4.72 17.41 7.50
N GLU A 173 4.54 16.13 7.16
CA GLU A 173 3.46 15.66 6.29
C GLU A 173 2.08 15.93 6.89
N GLU A 174 1.95 15.83 8.22
CA GLU A 174 0.70 16.08 8.97
C GLU A 174 0.53 17.53 9.44
N GLY A 175 1.56 18.37 9.28
CA GLY A 175 1.53 19.75 9.74
C GLY A 175 1.57 19.91 11.27
N ILE A 176 2.12 18.92 11.97
CA ILE A 176 2.32 18.92 13.42
C ILE A 176 3.71 19.49 13.71
N HIS A 177 3.79 20.55 14.50
CA HIS A 177 5.06 21.07 14.99
C HIS A 177 5.36 20.52 16.39
N TYR A 178 6.59 20.70 16.85
CA TYR A 178 6.97 20.33 18.22
C TYR A 178 7.85 21.38 18.87
N TYR A 179 7.87 21.42 20.19
CA TYR A 179 8.73 22.28 21.00
C TYR A 179 9.00 21.58 22.35
N PHE A 180 9.77 22.22 23.23
CA PHE A 180 10.17 21.66 24.51
C PHE A 180 9.68 22.54 25.66
N GLU A 181 9.07 21.92 26.66
CA GLU A 181 8.83 22.52 27.98
C GLU A 181 9.94 22.05 28.92
N HIS A 182 10.53 22.95 29.70
CA HIS A 182 11.65 22.64 30.60
C HIS A 182 11.28 22.91 32.06
N SER A 183 11.69 22.00 32.95
CA SER A 183 11.76 22.20 34.40
C SER A 183 13.18 21.88 34.90
N ASP A 184 13.39 22.02 36.20
CA ASP A 184 14.58 21.52 36.92
C ASP A 184 14.66 19.99 36.95
N GLU A 185 13.52 19.31 36.82
CA GLU A 185 13.45 17.84 36.85
C GLU A 185 13.49 17.17 35.47
N SER A 186 13.01 17.82 34.41
CA SER A 186 12.94 17.18 33.09
C SER A 186 12.72 18.18 31.94
N HIS A 187 12.73 17.68 30.72
CA HIS A 187 12.19 18.39 29.56
C HIS A 187 11.15 17.49 28.87
N ILE A 188 10.03 18.08 28.49
CA ILE A 188 8.92 17.38 27.86
C ILE A 188 8.83 17.82 26.40
N LEU A 189 8.82 16.86 25.48
CA LEU A 189 8.61 17.10 24.06
C LEU A 189 7.10 17.25 23.76
N ILE A 190 6.68 18.44 23.36
CA ILE A 190 5.28 18.75 23.07
C ILE A 190 5.04 18.73 21.57
N PHE A 191 4.04 17.96 21.12
CA PHE A 191 3.53 17.97 19.74
C PHE A 191 2.23 18.78 19.66
N SER A 192 2.16 19.75 18.73
CA SER A 192 0.99 20.61 18.54
C SER A 192 0.69 20.82 17.05
N ASP A 193 -0.58 21.01 16.71
CA ASP A 193 -1.04 21.28 15.34
C ASP A 193 -1.72 22.65 15.17
N THR A 194 -1.63 23.50 16.19
CA THR A 194 -2.19 24.86 16.19
C THR A 194 -1.39 25.77 17.09
N SER A 195 -1.09 27.00 16.65
CA SER A 195 -0.49 28.02 17.51
C SER A 195 -1.47 28.51 18.58
N GLY A 196 -2.78 28.46 18.32
CA GLY A 196 -3.79 29.03 19.22
C GLY A 196 -3.96 28.34 20.59
N SER A 197 -3.36 27.16 20.81
CA SER A 197 -3.34 26.50 22.13
C SER A 197 -1.98 26.60 22.82
N ASN A 198 -1.01 27.26 22.20
CA ASN A 198 0.30 27.43 22.77
C ASN A 198 0.25 28.41 23.95
N PRO A 199 0.99 28.15 25.03
CA PRO A 199 0.97 28.99 26.23
C PRO A 199 1.69 30.34 25.98
N THR A 200 1.36 31.36 26.78
CA THR A 200 2.18 32.56 26.87
C THR A 200 3.47 32.25 27.65
N ILE A 201 4.50 33.09 27.49
CA ILE A 201 5.70 33.04 28.35
C ILE A 201 5.31 33.13 29.84
N SER A 202 6.17 32.57 30.70
CA SER A 202 5.99 32.67 32.15
C SER A 202 6.10 34.13 32.64
N GLY A 203 5.47 34.43 33.78
CA GLY A 203 5.46 35.79 34.32
C GLY A 203 4.58 36.75 33.50
N ASP A 204 5.04 37.99 33.36
CA ASP A 204 4.33 39.01 32.58
C ASP A 204 4.47 38.73 31.07
N PRO A 205 3.36 38.50 30.33
CA PRO A 205 3.39 38.24 28.89
C PRO A 205 3.60 39.51 28.05
N PHE A 206 3.45 40.71 28.63
CA PHE A 206 3.67 41.97 27.93
C PHE A 206 5.16 42.32 27.95
N LEU A 207 5.76 42.46 26.75
CA LEU A 207 7.17 42.81 26.60
C LEU A 207 7.31 44.16 25.89
N ASP A 208 7.82 45.14 26.63
CA ASP A 208 8.05 46.47 26.10
C ASP A 208 9.25 46.51 25.13
N CYS A 209 9.01 47.11 23.97
CA CYS A 209 10.03 47.48 23.00
C CYS A 209 10.63 48.83 23.37
N PHE A 210 11.83 48.83 23.93
CA PHE A 210 12.52 50.04 24.38
C PHE A 210 13.85 50.22 23.67
N HIS A 211 14.03 51.33 22.97
CA HIS A 211 15.30 51.61 22.30
C HIS A 211 16.33 52.17 23.28
N ASP A 212 17.58 51.68 23.23
CA ASP A 212 18.72 52.17 24.05
C ASP A 212 18.89 53.71 24.06
N SER A 213 18.44 54.40 23.00
CA SER A 213 18.44 55.87 22.92
C SER A 213 17.47 56.56 23.89
N GLN A 214 16.52 55.84 24.49
CA GLN A 214 15.46 56.37 25.35
C GLN A 214 15.85 56.40 26.84
N GLY A 215 16.99 55.82 27.24
CA GLY A 215 17.53 55.89 28.61
C GLY A 215 17.89 54.53 29.21
N ALA A 216 18.16 54.48 30.53
CA ALA A 216 18.39 53.24 31.25
C ALA A 216 17.07 52.71 31.82
N VAL A 217 16.61 51.56 31.34
CA VAL A 217 15.45 50.82 31.87
C VAL A 217 15.94 49.80 32.90
N ARG A 218 15.14 49.57 33.95
CA ARG A 218 15.45 48.65 35.06
C ARG A 218 14.83 47.26 34.89
N GLU A 219 13.94 47.09 33.94
CA GLU A 219 13.21 45.85 33.65
C GLU A 219 13.72 45.21 32.35
N GLN A 220 13.55 43.89 32.22
CA GLN A 220 13.85 43.19 30.97
C GLN A 220 13.00 43.75 29.83
N HIS A 221 13.61 43.96 28.66
CA HIS A 221 12.93 44.58 27.53
C HIS A 221 13.47 44.09 26.19
N ILE A 222 12.69 44.33 25.15
CA ILE A 222 13.09 44.13 23.77
C ILE A 222 13.80 45.41 23.31
N PHE A 223 15.09 45.33 23.02
CA PHE A 223 15.84 46.50 22.54
C PHE A 223 15.94 46.59 21.02
N ASN A 224 15.62 45.51 20.30
CA ASN A 224 15.52 45.50 18.85
C ASN A 224 14.32 44.68 18.38
N PHE A 225 13.51 45.24 17.49
CA PHE A 225 12.42 44.56 16.81
C PHE A 225 12.39 44.93 15.32
N SER A 226 12.76 43.99 14.46
CA SER A 226 12.85 44.17 13.01
C SER A 226 11.81 43.30 12.30
N TYR A 227 10.67 43.90 11.97
CA TYR A 227 9.59 43.26 11.22
C TYR A 227 9.90 43.17 9.71
N SER A 228 9.54 42.05 9.09
CA SER A 228 9.71 41.82 7.65
C SER A 228 8.55 41.02 7.06
N GLU A 229 8.25 41.28 5.78
CA GLU A 229 7.38 40.44 4.95
C GLU A 229 8.12 39.95 3.71
N ALA A 230 7.83 38.72 3.26
CA ALA A 230 8.47 38.10 2.10
C ALA A 230 7.46 37.69 1.01
N ILE A 231 7.92 37.67 -0.25
CA ILE A 231 7.18 37.06 -1.36
C ILE A 231 7.23 35.54 -1.21
N VAL A 232 6.07 34.90 -1.24
CA VAL A 232 5.88 33.46 -1.05
C VAL A 232 4.76 32.95 -1.97
N PRO A 233 4.68 31.63 -2.24
CA PRO A 233 3.57 31.06 -2.99
C PRO A 233 2.21 31.32 -2.33
N GLY A 234 1.27 31.82 -3.13
CA GLY A 234 -0.12 32.03 -2.72
C GLY A 234 -1.05 30.87 -3.09
N LYS A 235 -0.57 29.89 -3.85
CA LYS A 235 -1.36 28.75 -4.31
C LYS A 235 -0.57 27.45 -4.28
N VAL A 236 -1.20 26.38 -3.80
CA VAL A 236 -0.71 25.01 -3.89
C VAL A 236 -1.78 24.15 -4.55
N THR A 237 -1.39 23.38 -5.58
CA THR A 237 -2.24 22.39 -6.25
C THR A 237 -1.55 21.02 -6.27
N LEU A 238 -2.21 20.01 -5.71
CA LEU A 238 -1.69 18.63 -5.61
C LEU A 238 -2.54 17.67 -6.44
N ARG A 239 -1.90 16.66 -7.06
CA ARG A 239 -2.61 15.56 -7.75
C ARG A 239 -2.11 14.18 -7.31
N ASP A 240 -3.00 13.19 -7.37
CA ASP A 240 -2.65 11.79 -7.20
C ASP A 240 -3.50 10.89 -8.13
N PHE A 241 -3.33 9.57 -8.03
CA PHE A 241 -4.06 8.59 -8.82
C PHE A 241 -4.54 7.41 -7.95
N ASP A 242 -5.86 7.14 -7.98
CA ASP A 242 -6.46 5.97 -7.36
C ASP A 242 -6.91 4.98 -8.44
N PHE A 243 -6.27 3.80 -8.47
CA PHE A 243 -6.59 2.75 -9.43
C PHE A 243 -8.00 2.18 -9.26
N LYS A 244 -8.62 2.31 -8.08
CA LYS A 244 -10.01 1.90 -7.84
C LYS A 244 -11.01 2.88 -8.47
N LYS A 245 -10.59 4.13 -8.69
CA LYS A 245 -11.39 5.21 -9.27
C LYS A 245 -10.60 5.94 -10.38
N PRO A 246 -10.19 5.25 -11.46
CA PRO A 246 -9.21 5.78 -12.41
C PRO A 246 -9.67 7.01 -13.20
N ASN A 247 -10.98 7.23 -13.30
CA ASN A 247 -11.56 8.41 -13.97
C ASN A 247 -11.80 9.60 -13.02
N LEU A 248 -11.64 9.40 -11.70
CA LEU A 248 -11.78 10.47 -10.73
C LEU A 248 -10.56 11.38 -10.83
N LYS A 249 -10.77 12.65 -11.17
CA LYS A 249 -9.73 13.67 -11.13
C LYS A 249 -9.38 13.98 -9.67
N LEU A 250 -8.42 13.26 -9.11
CA LEU A 250 -7.86 13.55 -7.79
C LEU A 250 -6.94 14.77 -7.89
N GLU A 251 -7.53 15.94 -7.69
CA GLU A 251 -6.85 17.23 -7.63
C GLU A 251 -7.38 18.00 -6.43
N SER A 252 -6.48 18.57 -5.63
CA SER A 252 -6.81 19.42 -4.50
C SER A 252 -6.04 20.72 -4.59
N THR A 253 -6.65 21.83 -4.18
CA THR A 253 -6.04 23.16 -4.28
C THR A 253 -6.37 24.00 -3.05
N LYS A 254 -5.36 24.70 -2.54
CA LYS A 254 -5.52 25.77 -1.56
C LYS A 254 -4.93 27.06 -2.13
N SER A 255 -5.59 28.19 -1.87
CA SER A 255 -5.14 29.51 -2.28
C SER A 255 -5.28 30.52 -1.13
N ALA A 256 -4.36 31.47 -1.08
CA ALA A 256 -4.38 32.68 -0.28
C ALA A 256 -4.29 33.87 -1.22
N GLU A 257 -5.01 34.95 -0.92
CA GLU A 257 -4.99 36.17 -1.73
C GLU A 257 -3.70 36.95 -1.45
N LEU A 258 -2.70 36.77 -2.32
CA LEU A 258 -1.42 37.46 -2.28
C LEU A 258 -1.24 38.35 -3.52
N ASP A 259 -0.45 39.42 -3.38
CA ASP A 259 -0.18 40.37 -4.47
C ASP A 259 0.51 39.74 -5.68
N VAL A 260 1.32 38.70 -5.44
CA VAL A 260 2.06 37.97 -6.49
C VAL A 260 1.43 36.59 -6.69
N PRO A 261 0.90 36.27 -7.87
CA PRO A 261 0.20 35.01 -8.12
C PRO A 261 1.18 33.87 -8.41
N LEU A 262 1.87 33.40 -7.36
CA LEU A 262 2.79 32.27 -7.42
C LEU A 262 2.09 30.96 -7.03
N GLU A 263 2.28 29.92 -7.85
CA GLU A 263 1.70 28.58 -7.64
C GLU A 263 2.79 27.52 -7.53
N ILE A 264 2.62 26.60 -6.56
CA ILE A 264 3.32 25.33 -6.50
C ILE A 264 2.36 24.23 -6.95
N TYR A 265 2.76 23.47 -7.95
CA TYR A 265 2.06 22.28 -8.42
C TYR A 265 2.92 21.03 -8.16
N ASP A 266 2.30 19.96 -7.64
CA ASP A 266 3.03 18.72 -7.36
C ASP A 266 2.22 17.43 -7.61
N HIS A 267 2.94 16.35 -7.92
CA HIS A 267 2.45 14.98 -8.07
C HIS A 267 3.60 14.00 -7.78
N PRO A 268 3.40 12.98 -6.92
CA PRO A 268 2.16 12.62 -6.23
C PRO A 268 1.89 13.43 -4.96
N GLY A 269 0.62 13.71 -4.68
CA GLY A 269 0.18 14.46 -3.49
C GLY A 269 -0.06 13.65 -2.22
N ARG A 270 0.09 12.32 -2.27
CA ARG A 270 -0.13 11.35 -1.18
C ARG A 270 -1.57 11.38 -0.61
N PHE A 271 -2.56 11.27 -1.49
CA PHE A 271 -3.97 11.15 -1.09
C PHE A 271 -4.79 10.32 -2.07
N ILE A 272 -5.80 9.61 -1.57
CA ILE A 272 -6.77 8.84 -2.39
C ILE A 272 -8.21 9.33 -2.23
N ASP A 273 -8.45 10.24 -1.29
CA ASP A 273 -9.71 10.94 -1.09
C ASP A 273 -9.51 12.47 -1.06
N SER A 274 -10.59 13.20 -1.34
CA SER A 274 -10.55 14.67 -1.45
C SER A 274 -10.31 15.37 -0.10
N GLY A 275 -10.71 14.77 1.02
CA GLY A 275 -10.54 15.35 2.35
C GLY A 275 -9.07 15.40 2.73
N ARG A 276 -8.37 14.27 2.61
CA ARG A 276 -6.92 14.18 2.80
C ARG A 276 -6.17 15.12 1.84
N GLY A 277 -6.53 15.13 0.56
CA GLY A 277 -5.91 16.04 -0.41
C GLY A 277 -6.10 17.53 -0.07
N THR A 278 -7.25 17.91 0.51
CA THR A 278 -7.50 19.29 0.96
C THR A 278 -6.59 19.67 2.13
N ASN A 279 -6.46 18.77 3.10
CA ASN A 279 -5.59 18.97 4.26
C ASN A 279 -4.11 19.08 3.83
N ASN A 280 -3.63 18.19 2.96
CA ASN A 280 -2.24 18.24 2.46
C ASN A 280 -1.94 19.57 1.75
N ALA A 281 -2.87 20.07 0.92
CA ALA A 281 -2.70 21.36 0.24
C ALA A 281 -2.71 22.56 1.23
N VAL A 282 -3.51 22.49 2.30
CA VAL A 282 -3.51 23.48 3.38
C VAL A 282 -2.18 23.47 4.12
N ILE A 283 -1.75 22.32 4.62
CA ILE A 283 -0.49 22.15 5.35
C ILE A 283 0.69 22.67 4.52
N ARG A 284 0.76 22.29 3.24
CA ARG A 284 1.84 22.70 2.35
C ARG A 284 1.85 24.21 2.12
N LEU A 285 0.69 24.84 1.93
CA LEU A 285 0.61 26.29 1.78
C LEU A 285 0.98 27.01 3.08
N GLU A 286 0.45 26.58 4.23
CA GLU A 286 0.73 27.17 5.54
C GLU A 286 2.22 27.03 5.92
N SER A 287 2.85 25.89 5.61
CA SER A 287 4.29 25.65 5.79
C SER A 287 5.15 26.63 4.98
N LEU A 288 4.83 26.81 3.69
CA LEU A 288 5.51 27.80 2.83
C LEU A 288 5.32 29.25 3.29
N ASN A 289 4.25 29.52 4.05
CA ASN A 289 3.89 30.85 4.53
C ASN A 289 4.25 31.09 6.01
N SER A 290 4.80 30.11 6.73
CA SER A 290 5.00 30.19 8.19
C SER A 290 5.89 31.37 8.61
N TYR A 291 6.91 31.70 7.81
CA TYR A 291 7.79 32.85 8.04
C TYR A 291 7.50 34.04 7.10
N ARG A 292 6.38 34.02 6.36
CA ARG A 292 6.01 35.10 5.42
C ARG A 292 6.00 36.45 6.11
N GLN A 293 5.34 36.52 7.26
CA GLN A 293 5.33 37.66 8.16
C GLN A 293 6.10 37.24 9.40
N SER A 294 7.24 37.88 9.66
CA SER A 294 8.08 37.53 10.80
C SER A 294 8.86 38.73 11.29
N ALA A 295 9.22 38.71 12.57
CA ALA A 295 10.11 39.69 13.16
C ALA A 295 11.36 39.00 13.71
N LYS A 296 12.49 39.70 13.60
CA LYS A 296 13.75 39.33 14.25
C LYS A 296 14.04 40.37 15.31
N GLY A 297 14.42 39.94 16.50
CA GLY A 297 14.68 40.85 17.60
C GLY A 297 15.84 40.46 18.48
N GLN A 298 16.15 41.33 19.42
CA GLN A 298 17.14 41.12 20.47
C GLN A 298 16.58 41.62 21.79
N SER A 299 16.79 40.86 22.87
CA SER A 299 16.30 41.19 24.20
C SER A 299 17.24 40.68 25.29
N ASP A 300 17.02 41.14 26.53
CA ASP A 300 17.60 40.56 27.75
C ASP A 300 16.56 39.72 28.52
N VAL A 301 15.42 39.41 27.89
CA VAL A 301 14.31 38.64 28.46
C VAL A 301 14.66 37.16 28.50
N ASN A 302 15.15 36.68 29.64
CA ASN A 302 15.61 35.29 29.81
C ASN A 302 14.51 34.24 29.63
N ARG A 303 13.24 34.59 29.84
CA ARG A 303 12.07 33.69 29.78
C ARG A 303 11.49 33.42 28.38
N MET A 304 12.07 33.99 27.31
CA MET A 304 11.60 33.73 25.93
C MET A 304 11.85 32.28 25.49
N MET A 305 10.80 31.50 25.25
CA MET A 305 10.89 30.08 24.90
C MET A 305 10.16 29.80 23.57
N PRO A 306 10.77 29.09 22.61
CA PRO A 306 10.07 28.67 21.41
C PRO A 306 8.82 27.84 21.73
N GLY A 307 7.76 28.07 20.98
CA GLY A 307 6.46 27.46 21.26
C GLY A 307 5.61 28.31 22.19
N CYS A 308 6.14 29.29 22.92
CA CYS A 308 5.34 30.25 23.68
C CYS A 308 5.04 31.53 22.90
N SER A 309 4.00 32.27 23.31
CA SER A 309 3.70 33.61 22.80
C SER A 309 4.02 34.73 23.80
N PHE A 310 4.19 35.94 23.29
CA PHE A 310 4.26 37.18 24.08
C PHE A 310 3.51 38.30 23.35
N GLU A 311 3.05 39.32 24.08
CA GLU A 311 2.44 40.52 23.50
C GLU A 311 3.48 41.65 23.44
N LEU A 312 3.77 42.14 22.24
CA LEU A 312 4.67 43.28 22.05
C LEU A 312 3.96 44.58 22.45
N THR A 313 4.60 45.37 23.30
CA THR A 313 4.12 46.70 23.69
C THR A 313 5.19 47.77 23.44
N GLY A 314 4.80 49.05 23.43
CA GLY A 314 5.76 50.16 23.35
C GLY A 314 6.44 50.39 21.99
N HIS A 315 6.13 49.63 20.93
CA HIS A 315 6.68 49.86 19.59
C HIS A 315 6.02 51.08 18.91
N ASP A 316 6.80 51.94 18.25
CA ASP A 316 6.34 53.20 17.60
C ASP A 316 5.25 53.01 16.52
N ARG A 317 5.15 51.79 15.97
CA ARG A 317 4.08 51.39 15.04
C ARG A 317 3.05 50.55 15.76
N ASP A 318 1.88 51.14 16.02
CA ASP A 318 0.76 50.50 16.72
C ASP A 318 0.37 49.13 16.14
N LEU A 319 0.41 48.95 14.82
CA LEU A 319 0.07 47.69 14.16
C LEU A 319 1.01 46.53 14.50
N LEU A 320 2.19 46.81 15.04
CA LEU A 320 3.15 45.80 15.49
C LEU A 320 3.00 45.48 16.98
N ASN A 321 2.23 46.25 17.75
CA ASN A 321 1.96 45.95 19.16
C ASN A 321 0.84 44.90 19.23
N THR A 322 1.21 43.63 19.05
CA THR A 322 0.30 42.49 19.02
C THR A 322 0.98 41.24 19.56
N GLU A 323 0.27 40.12 19.58
CA GLU A 323 0.77 38.84 20.05
C GLU A 323 1.62 38.14 18.98
N TYR A 324 2.78 37.64 19.39
CA TYR A 324 3.71 36.91 18.54
C TYR A 324 4.06 35.56 19.14
N LEU A 325 4.04 34.51 18.31
CA LEU A 325 4.58 33.20 18.63
C LEU A 325 6.11 33.22 18.45
N ILE A 326 6.84 32.82 19.48
CA ILE A 326 8.29 32.69 19.46
C ILE A 326 8.64 31.42 18.67
N ALA A 327 9.28 31.58 17.51
CA ALA A 327 9.67 30.48 16.64
C ALA A 327 11.08 29.98 16.93
N ARG A 328 12.01 30.88 17.26
CA ARG A 328 13.42 30.56 17.56
C ARG A 328 13.99 31.53 18.57
N VAL A 329 14.84 31.04 19.47
CA VAL A 329 15.64 31.86 20.38
C VAL A 329 17.08 31.37 20.40
N GLU A 330 18.02 32.29 20.27
CA GLU A 330 19.46 32.08 20.41
C GLU A 330 19.92 32.74 21.70
N HIS A 331 20.43 31.95 22.63
CA HIS A 331 20.86 32.36 23.95
C HIS A 331 22.34 32.70 23.98
N GLU A 332 22.69 33.81 24.64
CA GLU A 332 24.07 34.22 24.91
C GLU A 332 24.18 34.65 26.38
N CYS A 333 24.85 33.83 27.18
CA CYS A 333 25.16 34.11 28.59
C CYS A 333 26.66 34.26 28.77
N SER A 334 27.08 35.21 29.60
CA SER A 334 28.47 35.41 30.01
C SER A 334 28.53 35.74 31.50
N GLN A 335 29.33 34.96 32.24
CA GLN A 335 29.55 35.06 33.68
C GLN A 335 31.05 34.94 33.98
N PRO A 336 31.91 35.87 33.50
CA PRO A 336 33.36 35.73 33.59
C PRO A 336 33.91 35.87 35.02
N GLN A 337 33.10 36.32 35.98
CA GLN A 337 33.52 36.48 37.37
C GLN A 337 33.71 35.17 38.14
N VAL A 338 33.20 34.04 37.64
CA VAL A 338 33.47 32.71 38.23
C VAL A 338 34.91 32.24 37.99
N LEU A 339 35.62 32.87 37.05
CA LEU A 339 37.02 32.57 36.77
C LEU A 339 37.91 33.18 37.87
N GLU A 340 38.39 32.39 38.84
CA GLU A 340 39.19 32.94 39.95
C GLU A 340 40.41 33.76 39.47
N VAL A 341 41.30 33.09 38.70
CA VAL A 341 42.52 33.67 38.15
C VAL A 341 42.27 33.96 36.67
N GLY A 342 41.74 35.15 36.40
CA GLY A 342 41.32 35.54 35.04
C GLY A 342 40.01 36.32 34.99
N ALA A 343 39.32 36.48 36.14
CA ALA A 343 38.12 37.29 36.28
C ALA A 343 38.29 38.65 35.60
N SER A 344 37.41 38.93 34.65
CA SER A 344 37.21 40.30 34.17
C SER A 344 36.47 41.12 35.24
N THR A 345 36.46 42.45 35.13
CA THR A 345 35.60 43.29 35.97
C THR A 345 34.14 43.34 35.48
N GLU A 346 33.79 42.54 34.48
CA GLU A 346 32.43 42.43 33.94
C GLU A 346 31.61 41.44 34.78
N GLY A 347 30.36 41.78 35.08
CA GLY A 347 29.43 40.90 35.80
C GLY A 347 28.60 40.01 34.89
N SER A 348 27.68 39.24 35.47
CA SER A 348 26.73 38.39 34.75
C SER A 348 25.92 39.17 33.72
N LYS A 349 25.86 38.64 32.49
CA LYS A 349 25.07 39.20 31.40
C LYS A 349 24.39 38.09 30.60
N TYR A 350 23.09 38.23 30.39
CA TYR A 350 22.30 37.48 29.43
C TYR A 350 21.77 38.41 28.34
N SER A 351 21.78 37.91 27.11
CA SER A 351 21.03 38.46 25.98
C SER A 351 20.58 37.33 25.07
N ASN A 352 19.56 37.59 24.27
CA ASN A 352 19.13 36.67 23.23
C ASN A 352 18.90 37.38 21.89
N LYS A 353 18.88 36.56 20.83
CA LYS A 353 18.29 36.92 19.54
C LYS A 353 17.11 36.01 19.32
N TYR A 354 16.00 36.53 18.83
CA TYR A 354 14.81 35.71 18.60
C TYR A 354 14.19 35.97 17.24
N ILE A 355 13.44 34.99 16.77
CA ILE A 355 12.55 35.09 15.61
C ILE A 355 11.15 34.77 16.10
N CYS A 356 10.20 35.62 15.76
CA CYS A 356 8.80 35.40 16.05
C CYS A 356 7.92 35.65 14.83
N VAL A 357 6.73 35.05 14.85
CA VAL A 357 5.70 35.18 13.80
C VAL A 357 4.41 35.65 14.46
N PRO A 358 3.52 36.38 13.75
CA PRO A 358 2.22 36.76 14.32
C PRO A 358 1.47 35.53 14.83
N PHE A 359 0.85 35.63 16.01
CA PHE A 359 0.26 34.46 16.68
C PHE A 359 -0.90 33.82 15.89
N ASP A 360 -1.62 34.62 15.12
CA ASP A 360 -2.74 34.21 14.27
C ASP A 360 -2.32 33.46 12.99
N VAL A 361 -1.02 33.48 12.65
CA VAL A 361 -0.47 32.72 11.52
C VAL A 361 -0.23 31.27 11.98
N PRO A 362 -0.89 30.27 11.35
CA PRO A 362 -0.64 28.88 11.69
C PRO A 362 0.81 28.49 11.40
N PHE A 363 1.53 28.06 12.42
CA PHE A 363 2.87 27.52 12.24
C PHE A 363 2.79 26.07 11.76
N ARG A 364 3.43 25.78 10.63
CA ARG A 364 3.66 24.41 10.14
C ARG A 364 5.15 24.22 9.94
N PRO A 365 5.71 23.07 10.37
CA PRO A 365 7.11 22.79 10.13
C PRO A 365 7.43 22.83 8.64
N THR A 366 8.61 23.32 8.31
CA THR A 366 9.29 23.01 7.06
C THR A 366 10.30 21.91 7.38
N THR A 367 10.51 20.96 6.47
CA THR A 367 11.51 19.91 6.69
C THR A 367 12.46 19.83 5.50
N ASP A 368 13.76 19.86 5.81
CA ASP A 368 14.83 19.54 4.87
C ASP A 368 15.08 18.02 4.78
N VAL A 369 14.42 17.23 5.65
CA VAL A 369 14.48 15.77 5.63
C VAL A 369 13.88 15.29 4.32
N LYS A 370 14.72 14.66 3.49
CA LYS A 370 14.27 14.05 2.24
C LYS A 370 13.44 12.82 2.57
N SER A 371 12.27 12.71 1.95
CA SER A 371 11.48 11.48 2.01
C SER A 371 12.33 10.28 1.59
N PRO A 372 12.18 9.12 2.25
CA PRO A 372 12.93 7.92 1.89
C PRO A 372 12.60 7.52 0.45
N HIS A 373 13.63 7.09 -0.27
CA HIS A 373 13.52 6.70 -1.67
C HIS A 373 14.13 5.32 -1.89
N VAL A 374 13.40 4.44 -2.55
CA VAL A 374 13.90 3.14 -2.99
C VAL A 374 14.47 3.29 -4.40
N GLU A 375 15.80 3.31 -4.49
CA GLU A 375 16.56 3.51 -5.73
C GLU A 375 16.32 2.45 -6.83
N GLY A 376 15.65 1.35 -6.52
CA GLY A 376 15.41 0.30 -7.48
C GLY A 376 14.52 -0.81 -6.95
N THR A 377 14.46 -1.91 -7.69
CA THR A 377 13.58 -3.04 -7.38
C THR A 377 14.15 -3.93 -6.30
N GLN A 378 13.27 -4.54 -5.51
CA GLN A 378 13.62 -5.54 -4.50
C GLN A 378 12.94 -6.87 -4.82
N THR A 379 13.33 -7.94 -4.13
CA THR A 379 12.53 -9.16 -4.09
C THR A 379 11.85 -9.32 -2.73
N ALA A 380 10.71 -10.00 -2.73
CA ALA A 380 9.93 -10.30 -1.55
C ALA A 380 9.27 -11.67 -1.68
N THR A 381 8.95 -12.28 -0.54
CA THR A 381 8.26 -13.59 -0.51
C THR A 381 6.76 -13.38 -0.38
N VAL A 382 5.94 -14.02 -1.21
CA VAL A 382 4.48 -13.93 -1.11
C VAL A 382 3.98 -14.59 0.17
N THR A 383 3.08 -13.93 0.89
CA THR A 383 2.53 -14.41 2.17
C THR A 383 1.00 -14.48 2.16
N GLY A 384 0.44 -15.16 3.16
CA GLY A 384 -0.99 -15.25 3.39
C GLY A 384 -1.30 -16.13 4.61
N PRO A 385 -2.59 -16.40 4.87
CA PRO A 385 -3.01 -17.18 6.04
C PRO A 385 -2.49 -18.63 6.01
N GLU A 386 -2.33 -19.21 7.19
CA GLU A 386 -1.95 -20.61 7.33
C GLU A 386 -2.95 -21.54 6.62
N GLY A 387 -2.44 -22.52 5.86
CA GLY A 387 -3.26 -23.50 5.12
C GLY A 387 -3.82 -23.00 3.78
N GLU A 388 -3.52 -21.76 3.38
CA GLU A 388 -3.78 -21.26 2.03
C GLU A 388 -2.57 -21.48 1.11
N GLU A 389 -2.83 -21.67 -0.19
CA GLU A 389 -1.78 -21.64 -1.24
C GLU A 389 -1.84 -20.34 -2.07
N ILE A 390 -3.02 -19.71 -2.12
CA ILE A 390 -3.28 -18.51 -2.91
C ILE A 390 -4.08 -17.56 -2.03
N TYR A 391 -3.57 -16.35 -1.81
CA TYR A 391 -4.26 -15.31 -1.05
C TYR A 391 -4.29 -14.02 -1.86
N THR A 392 -5.47 -13.66 -2.35
CA THR A 392 -5.71 -12.52 -3.25
C THR A 392 -7.04 -11.83 -2.96
N ASP A 393 -7.17 -10.57 -3.36
CA ASP A 393 -8.42 -9.81 -3.31
C ASP A 393 -9.10 -9.69 -4.70
N GLU A 394 -10.19 -8.91 -4.80
CA GLU A 394 -10.95 -8.71 -6.05
C GLU A 394 -10.14 -8.06 -7.19
N HIS A 395 -8.98 -7.48 -6.89
CA HIS A 395 -8.11 -6.81 -7.85
C HIS A 395 -6.90 -7.66 -8.27
N GLY A 396 -6.81 -8.91 -7.80
CA GLY A 396 -5.65 -9.76 -8.08
C GLY A 396 -4.38 -9.31 -7.34
N ARG A 397 -4.53 -8.59 -6.22
CA ARG A 397 -3.42 -8.13 -5.38
C ARG A 397 -2.99 -9.24 -4.44
N ILE A 398 -1.73 -9.21 -4.01
CA ILE A 398 -1.17 -10.16 -3.05
C ILE A 398 -0.57 -9.44 -1.84
N LYS A 399 -0.15 -10.19 -0.83
CA LYS A 399 0.68 -9.70 0.27
C LYS A 399 2.06 -10.35 0.23
N VAL A 400 3.06 -9.66 0.76
CA VAL A 400 4.45 -10.11 0.74
C VAL A 400 5.17 -9.81 2.06
N GLN A 401 6.24 -10.54 2.33
CA GLN A 401 7.24 -10.24 3.34
C GLN A 401 8.50 -9.74 2.64
N PHE A 402 8.91 -8.50 2.92
CA PHE A 402 10.20 -7.99 2.46
C PHE A 402 11.34 -8.58 3.29
N HIS A 403 12.51 -8.78 2.68
CA HIS A 403 13.65 -9.42 3.36
C HIS A 403 14.27 -8.58 4.48
N TRP A 404 14.07 -7.26 4.45
CA TRP A 404 14.54 -6.33 5.48
C TRP A 404 13.53 -6.16 6.63
N ASP A 405 12.29 -6.61 6.46
CA ASP A 405 11.28 -6.54 7.51
C ASP A 405 11.51 -7.67 8.52
N ARG A 406 11.91 -7.25 9.73
CA ARG A 406 12.24 -8.12 10.86
C ARG A 406 11.06 -8.37 11.80
N GLU A 407 10.03 -7.55 11.72
CA GLU A 407 8.88 -7.58 12.63
C GLU A 407 7.70 -8.37 12.01
N GLY A 408 7.65 -8.45 10.68
CA GLY A 408 6.67 -9.26 9.97
C GLY A 408 6.78 -10.76 10.28
N GLN A 409 5.61 -11.41 10.35
CA GLN A 409 5.47 -12.81 10.76
C GLN A 409 5.40 -13.79 9.58
N GLY A 410 5.55 -13.30 8.34
CA GLY A 410 5.41 -14.12 7.13
C GLY A 410 3.98 -14.59 6.84
N ASN A 411 2.96 -13.84 7.29
CA ASN A 411 1.54 -14.20 7.19
C ASN A 411 0.72 -13.08 6.51
N GLU A 412 -0.61 -13.11 6.64
CA GLU A 412 -1.51 -12.13 6.04
C GLU A 412 -1.40 -10.71 6.61
N THR A 413 -0.62 -10.47 7.66
CA THR A 413 -0.39 -9.12 8.22
C THR A 413 0.95 -8.53 7.82
N SER A 414 1.80 -9.24 7.07
CA SER A 414 3.15 -8.79 6.67
C SER A 414 3.18 -7.50 5.84
N SER A 415 2.17 -7.26 4.99
CA SER A 415 2.12 -6.06 4.16
C SER A 415 0.70 -5.61 3.83
N CYS A 416 0.60 -4.43 3.20
CA CYS A 416 -0.58 -4.02 2.48
C CYS A 416 -0.83 -4.90 1.25
N TRP A 417 -1.98 -4.70 0.60
CA TRP A 417 -2.31 -5.35 -0.67
C TRP A 417 -1.57 -4.71 -1.84
N ILE A 418 -0.70 -5.48 -2.49
CA ILE A 418 0.19 -5.03 -3.56
C ILE A 418 -0.32 -5.51 -4.92
N ARG A 419 -0.44 -4.59 -5.88
CA ARG A 419 -0.84 -4.92 -7.25
C ARG A 419 0.22 -5.74 -7.97
N VAL A 420 -0.23 -6.67 -8.81
CA VAL A 420 0.64 -7.56 -9.59
C VAL A 420 0.54 -7.24 -11.07
N SER A 421 1.67 -6.86 -11.67
CA SER A 421 1.81 -6.73 -13.11
C SER A 421 1.49 -8.06 -13.80
N GLN A 422 0.70 -7.97 -14.87
CA GLN A 422 0.27 -9.12 -15.68
C GLN A 422 0.87 -9.01 -17.08
N THR A 423 0.98 -10.14 -17.79
CA THR A 423 1.48 -10.16 -19.18
C THR A 423 0.61 -9.34 -20.15
N HIS A 424 -0.68 -9.20 -19.84
CA HIS A 424 -1.64 -8.37 -20.57
C HIS A 424 -2.85 -8.09 -19.65
N ALA A 425 -3.27 -6.83 -19.51
CA ALA A 425 -4.42 -6.46 -18.68
C ALA A 425 -5.32 -5.45 -19.40
N GLY A 426 -6.51 -5.89 -19.81
CA GLY A 426 -7.55 -5.07 -20.44
C GLY A 426 -8.87 -5.10 -19.65
N GLY A 427 -9.89 -4.37 -20.12
CA GLY A 427 -11.21 -4.32 -19.49
C GLY A 427 -11.94 -5.67 -19.58
N SER A 428 -11.78 -6.52 -18.56
CA SER A 428 -12.33 -7.88 -18.48
C SER A 428 -11.74 -8.88 -19.50
N PHE A 429 -10.48 -8.69 -19.92
CA PHE A 429 -9.72 -9.65 -20.72
C PHE A 429 -8.21 -9.50 -20.47
N GLY A 430 -7.41 -10.55 -20.68
CA GLY A 430 -5.95 -10.49 -20.49
C GLY A 430 -5.35 -11.80 -20.00
N GLY A 431 -4.11 -11.73 -19.53
CA GLY A 431 -3.47 -12.80 -18.76
C GLY A 431 -3.67 -12.57 -17.27
N MET A 432 -3.92 -13.64 -16.52
CA MET A 432 -4.03 -13.58 -15.06
C MET A 432 -3.28 -14.77 -14.47
N PHE A 433 -2.09 -14.49 -13.95
CA PHE A 433 -1.33 -15.45 -13.16
C PHE A 433 -1.21 -14.85 -11.78
N LEU A 434 -1.72 -15.51 -10.74
CA LEU A 434 -1.57 -15.05 -9.38
C LEU A 434 -0.32 -15.69 -8.76
N PRO A 435 0.61 -14.91 -8.20
CA PRO A 435 1.68 -15.46 -7.38
C PRO A 435 1.12 -16.26 -6.20
N ARG A 436 1.72 -17.39 -5.88
CA ARG A 436 1.31 -18.25 -4.75
C ARG A 436 2.13 -17.97 -3.51
N ILE A 437 1.59 -18.29 -2.34
CA ILE A 437 2.30 -18.17 -1.05
C ILE A 437 3.62 -18.95 -1.12
N GLY A 438 4.70 -18.32 -0.68
CA GLY A 438 6.06 -18.86 -0.75
C GLY A 438 6.79 -18.67 -2.08
N GLU A 439 6.16 -18.13 -3.12
CA GLU A 439 6.85 -17.70 -4.34
C GLU A 439 7.63 -16.40 -4.11
N GLU A 440 8.68 -16.17 -4.91
CA GLU A 440 9.46 -14.94 -4.87
C GLU A 440 9.03 -14.00 -6.01
N VAL A 441 8.70 -12.76 -5.64
CA VAL A 441 8.27 -11.70 -6.55
C VAL A 441 9.28 -10.57 -6.59
N VAL A 442 9.33 -9.87 -7.71
CA VAL A 442 10.11 -8.62 -7.87
C VAL A 442 9.16 -7.45 -7.63
N VAL A 443 9.49 -6.59 -6.68
CA VAL A 443 8.71 -5.43 -6.26
C VAL A 443 9.44 -4.15 -6.65
N ASP A 444 8.73 -3.28 -7.35
CA ASP A 444 9.11 -1.90 -7.62
C ASP A 444 8.31 -0.95 -6.74
N PHE A 445 8.69 0.32 -6.67
CA PHE A 445 8.07 1.32 -5.81
C PHE A 445 7.71 2.56 -6.66
N LEU A 446 6.43 2.93 -6.69
CA LEU A 446 5.97 4.05 -7.53
C LEU A 446 6.61 5.36 -7.05
N GLU A 447 7.27 6.09 -7.96
CA GLU A 447 8.09 7.28 -7.62
C GLU A 447 9.23 6.98 -6.60
N GLY A 448 9.59 5.71 -6.47
CA GLY A 448 10.50 5.19 -5.43
C GLY A 448 9.97 5.34 -4.00
N ASP A 449 8.68 5.61 -3.83
CA ASP A 449 8.05 5.74 -2.51
C ASP A 449 7.89 4.37 -1.84
N PRO A 450 8.54 4.10 -0.70
CA PRO A 450 8.44 2.80 -0.02
C PRO A 450 7.00 2.45 0.39
N ASP A 451 6.10 3.44 0.51
CA ASP A 451 4.70 3.25 0.84
C ASP A 451 3.85 2.78 -0.36
N LYS A 452 4.40 2.81 -1.58
CA LYS A 452 3.68 2.50 -2.83
C LYS A 452 4.31 1.33 -3.62
N PRO A 453 4.35 0.11 -3.06
CA PRO A 453 4.90 -1.05 -3.76
C PRO A 453 4.01 -1.53 -4.92
N LEU A 454 4.65 -2.10 -5.95
CA LEU A 454 4.03 -2.73 -7.11
C LEU A 454 4.84 -3.96 -7.52
N VAL A 455 4.22 -5.13 -7.60
CA VAL A 455 4.91 -6.34 -8.11
C VAL A 455 5.02 -6.24 -9.63
N ILE A 456 6.24 -6.29 -10.15
CA ILE A 456 6.55 -6.16 -11.58
C ILE A 456 7.07 -7.44 -12.23
N GLY A 457 7.41 -8.46 -11.43
CA GLY A 457 8.01 -9.68 -11.95
C GLY A 457 8.05 -10.83 -10.94
N ARG A 458 8.64 -11.95 -11.37
CA ARG A 458 8.82 -13.18 -10.57
C ARG A 458 10.15 -13.81 -10.90
N VAL A 459 10.72 -14.51 -9.92
CA VAL A 459 11.99 -15.21 -10.09
C VAL A 459 11.92 -16.60 -9.47
N TYR A 460 12.64 -17.55 -10.08
CA TYR A 460 12.88 -18.86 -9.47
C TYR A 460 14.05 -18.76 -8.48
N HIS A 461 14.01 -19.57 -7.43
CA HIS A 461 15.06 -19.66 -6.40
C HIS A 461 15.36 -21.12 -6.04
N GLY A 462 16.21 -21.35 -5.03
CA GLY A 462 16.71 -22.70 -4.69
C GLY A 462 15.63 -23.72 -4.31
N LEU A 463 14.53 -23.25 -3.72
CA LEU A 463 13.36 -24.06 -3.35
C LEU A 463 12.34 -24.12 -4.50
N ASN A 464 11.99 -22.96 -5.08
CA ASN A 464 11.12 -22.88 -6.25
C ASN A 464 11.94 -22.90 -7.53
N ARG A 465 12.27 -24.10 -8.01
CA ARG A 465 13.12 -24.30 -9.18
C ARG A 465 12.34 -24.16 -10.50
N PRO A 466 13.04 -23.88 -11.62
CA PRO A 466 12.42 -23.93 -12.94
C PRO A 466 11.72 -25.29 -13.21
N PRO A 467 10.63 -25.33 -13.99
CA PRO A 467 9.82 -26.56 -14.19
C PRO A 467 10.58 -27.73 -14.81
N TYR A 468 11.67 -27.44 -15.53
CA TYR A 468 12.57 -28.41 -16.12
C TYR A 468 13.99 -28.20 -15.65
N ARG A 469 14.74 -29.30 -15.52
CA ARG A 469 16.14 -29.25 -15.12
C ARG A 469 16.97 -28.46 -16.14
N LEU A 470 17.65 -27.42 -15.66
CA LEU A 470 18.60 -26.63 -16.44
C LEU A 470 20.04 -26.91 -15.97
N PRO A 471 21.04 -26.85 -16.88
CA PRO A 471 20.96 -26.43 -18.29
C PRO A 471 20.59 -27.54 -19.29
N GLU A 472 20.23 -28.73 -18.82
CA GLU A 472 19.92 -29.90 -19.66
C GLU A 472 18.82 -29.64 -20.70
N HIS A 473 17.71 -29.03 -20.29
CA HIS A 473 16.56 -28.74 -21.14
C HIS A 473 16.47 -27.27 -21.58
N LYS A 474 17.61 -26.66 -21.94
CA LYS A 474 17.71 -25.23 -22.32
C LYS A 474 16.94 -24.80 -23.58
N SER A 475 16.49 -25.75 -24.41
CA SER A 475 15.67 -25.50 -25.61
C SER A 475 14.17 -25.60 -25.35
N ARG A 476 13.74 -25.80 -24.09
CA ARG A 476 12.32 -25.89 -23.73
C ARG A 476 11.79 -24.56 -23.22
N SER A 477 10.63 -24.18 -23.74
CA SER A 477 9.79 -23.09 -23.22
C SER A 477 8.45 -23.67 -22.76
N THR A 478 7.95 -23.25 -21.59
CA THR A 478 6.70 -23.83 -21.05
C THR A 478 5.89 -22.84 -20.23
N ILE A 479 4.57 -23.04 -20.23
CA ILE A 479 3.65 -22.58 -19.19
C ILE A 479 3.11 -23.83 -18.52
N LYS A 480 3.54 -24.08 -17.29
CA LYS A 480 3.16 -25.25 -16.49
C LYS A 480 2.50 -24.81 -15.19
N THR A 481 1.29 -25.29 -14.92
CA THR A 481 0.55 -24.98 -13.70
C THR A 481 0.76 -26.07 -12.65
N ASN A 482 0.20 -25.90 -11.46
CA ASN A 482 0.04 -26.95 -10.46
C ASN A 482 -1.40 -26.94 -9.94
N SER A 483 -2.02 -28.10 -9.75
CA SER A 483 -3.32 -28.19 -9.10
C SER A 483 -3.28 -27.55 -7.71
N THR A 484 -4.42 -27.01 -7.25
CA THR A 484 -4.54 -26.35 -5.93
C THR A 484 -5.90 -26.70 -5.32
N LYS A 485 -6.00 -26.97 -4.01
CA LYS A 485 -4.91 -27.05 -3.00
C LYS A 485 -4.30 -28.47 -2.93
N GLY A 486 -3.05 -28.57 -2.46
CA GLY A 486 -2.33 -29.82 -2.19
C GLY A 486 -1.72 -30.50 -3.41
N GLY A 487 -1.28 -29.72 -4.40
CA GLY A 487 -1.16 -30.16 -5.80
C GLY A 487 -0.34 -31.44 -6.10
N ASP A 488 -0.99 -32.40 -6.77
CA ASP A 488 -0.43 -33.66 -7.32
C ASP A 488 -0.81 -33.84 -8.82
N GLY A 489 -0.97 -32.73 -9.57
CA GLY A 489 -1.35 -32.72 -11.00
C GLY A 489 -1.07 -31.38 -11.67
N PHE A 490 -1.08 -31.31 -13.01
CA PHE A 490 -0.73 -30.08 -13.73
C PHE A 490 -1.42 -29.91 -15.08
N ASN A 491 -1.52 -28.67 -15.55
CA ASN A 491 -1.79 -28.36 -16.96
C ASN A 491 -0.52 -27.78 -17.58
N GLU A 492 -0.27 -28.08 -18.86
CA GLU A 492 0.95 -27.61 -19.52
C GLU A 492 0.77 -27.35 -21.01
N ILE A 493 1.36 -26.23 -21.47
CA ILE A 493 1.71 -26.00 -22.87
C ILE A 493 3.21 -25.82 -22.94
N ARG A 494 3.89 -26.70 -23.69
CA ARG A 494 5.34 -26.73 -23.81
C ARG A 494 5.79 -26.78 -25.26
N PHE A 495 6.84 -26.05 -25.57
CA PHE A 495 7.54 -26.01 -26.84
C PHE A 495 8.96 -26.55 -26.64
N GLU A 496 9.36 -27.54 -27.43
CA GLU A 496 10.73 -28.04 -27.56
C GLU A 496 11.28 -27.61 -28.92
N ASP A 497 12.34 -26.79 -28.90
CA ASP A 497 12.98 -26.25 -30.10
C ASP A 497 14.30 -26.95 -30.45
N LYS A 498 14.56 -28.13 -29.86
CA LYS A 498 15.71 -28.95 -30.25
C LYS A 498 15.54 -29.44 -31.69
N LYS A 499 16.42 -28.95 -32.57
CA LYS A 499 16.39 -29.27 -34.00
C LYS A 499 16.37 -30.77 -34.30
N GLY A 500 15.37 -31.21 -35.08
CA GLY A 500 15.15 -32.61 -35.45
C GLY A 500 14.36 -33.41 -34.40
N GLU A 501 14.03 -32.81 -33.26
CA GLU A 501 13.27 -33.39 -32.16
C GLU A 501 12.20 -32.38 -31.67
N GLU A 502 11.78 -31.45 -32.53
CA GLU A 502 10.84 -30.39 -32.16
C GLU A 502 9.49 -30.96 -31.72
N GLN A 503 8.89 -30.38 -30.67
CA GLN A 503 7.61 -30.84 -30.14
C GLN A 503 6.79 -29.70 -29.55
N VAL A 504 5.49 -29.71 -29.86
CA VAL A 504 4.47 -29.02 -29.05
C VAL A 504 3.78 -30.06 -28.18
N PHE A 505 3.84 -29.88 -26.86
CA PHE A 505 3.18 -30.73 -25.88
C PHE A 505 2.05 -29.96 -25.21
N TYR A 506 0.86 -30.56 -25.23
CA TYR A 506 -0.33 -30.04 -24.57
C TYR A 506 -0.85 -31.11 -23.61
N HIS A 507 -1.01 -30.75 -22.34
CA HIS A 507 -1.50 -31.64 -21.30
C HIS A 507 -2.55 -30.94 -20.45
N ALA A 508 -3.67 -31.63 -20.26
CA ALA A 508 -4.74 -31.23 -19.35
C ALA A 508 -4.87 -32.30 -18.27
N GLU A 509 -4.87 -31.87 -16.99
CA GLU A 509 -4.98 -32.79 -15.85
C GLU A 509 -6.34 -33.51 -15.84
N LYS A 510 -7.38 -32.84 -16.33
CA LYS A 510 -8.76 -33.33 -16.26
C LYS A 510 -9.51 -33.17 -17.58
N ASP A 511 -10.14 -32.02 -17.80
CA ASP A 511 -11.02 -31.78 -18.94
C ASP A 511 -10.34 -30.86 -19.95
N ILE A 512 -10.56 -31.10 -21.25
CA ILE A 512 -10.20 -30.18 -22.33
C ILE A 512 -11.46 -29.83 -23.12
N ASP A 513 -11.82 -28.55 -23.12
CA ASP A 513 -12.91 -28.00 -23.92
C ASP A 513 -12.35 -27.12 -25.04
N GLN A 514 -12.70 -27.46 -26.29
CA GLN A 514 -12.29 -26.71 -27.47
C GLN A 514 -13.52 -26.23 -28.25
N ARG A 515 -13.70 -24.91 -28.35
CA ARG A 515 -14.82 -24.28 -29.04
C ARG A 515 -14.33 -23.41 -30.19
N THR A 516 -14.70 -23.76 -31.43
CA THR A 516 -14.41 -22.98 -32.63
C THR A 516 -15.71 -22.46 -33.23
N LYS A 517 -15.87 -21.13 -33.32
CA LYS A 517 -17.13 -20.50 -33.79
C LYS A 517 -17.33 -20.50 -35.30
N HIS A 518 -16.27 -20.74 -36.08
CA HIS A 518 -16.32 -20.74 -37.54
C HIS A 518 -15.58 -21.96 -38.08
N ASP A 519 -14.37 -21.80 -38.61
CA ASP A 519 -13.62 -22.89 -39.22
C ASP A 519 -12.61 -23.50 -38.26
N HIS A 520 -12.65 -24.82 -38.09
CA HIS A 520 -11.54 -25.59 -37.53
C HIS A 520 -10.81 -26.34 -38.65
N ARG A 521 -9.52 -26.07 -38.83
CA ARG A 521 -8.68 -26.70 -39.87
C ARG A 521 -7.48 -27.38 -39.22
N SER A 522 -7.19 -28.61 -39.64
CA SER A 522 -6.04 -29.39 -39.18
C SER A 522 -5.37 -30.05 -40.37
N TRP A 523 -4.04 -29.90 -40.46
CA TRP A 523 -3.21 -30.58 -41.45
C TRP A 523 -2.11 -31.33 -40.72
N LEU A 524 -1.96 -32.62 -41.02
CA LEU A 524 -0.91 -33.47 -40.48
C LEU A 524 -0.04 -33.95 -41.64
N GLY A 525 1.26 -33.68 -41.57
CA GLY A 525 2.19 -34.04 -42.65
C GLY A 525 2.64 -35.51 -42.65
N ASN A 526 2.35 -36.24 -41.58
CA ASN A 526 2.66 -37.67 -41.43
C ASN A 526 1.52 -38.36 -40.65
N ASP A 527 1.82 -39.10 -39.59
CA ASP A 527 0.85 -39.96 -38.91
C ASP A 527 0.03 -39.25 -37.80
N ARG A 528 -1.22 -39.69 -37.61
CA ARG A 528 -2.07 -39.34 -36.46
C ARG A 528 -2.39 -40.58 -35.63
N HIS A 529 -1.88 -40.64 -34.41
CA HIS A 529 -2.24 -41.66 -33.45
C HIS A 529 -3.29 -41.10 -32.46
N LYS A 530 -4.39 -41.82 -32.26
CA LYS A 530 -5.44 -41.46 -31.29
C LYS A 530 -5.85 -42.69 -30.49
N ILE A 531 -5.69 -42.61 -29.17
CA ILE A 531 -6.15 -43.62 -28.22
C ILE A 531 -7.27 -42.98 -27.40
N VAL A 532 -8.40 -43.67 -27.26
CA VAL A 532 -9.51 -43.28 -26.40
C VAL A 532 -9.91 -44.51 -25.61
N GLU A 533 -9.74 -44.45 -24.29
CA GLU A 533 -10.11 -45.56 -23.41
C GLU A 533 -11.61 -45.62 -23.15
N GLY A 534 -12.24 -44.45 -23.08
CA GLY A 534 -13.68 -44.28 -22.96
C GLY A 534 -14.42 -44.27 -24.30
N ASN A 535 -15.44 -43.43 -24.40
CA ASN A 535 -16.31 -43.34 -25.56
C ASN A 535 -15.95 -42.15 -26.45
N VAL A 536 -16.27 -42.26 -27.74
CA VAL A 536 -16.28 -41.14 -28.68
C VAL A 536 -17.72 -40.87 -29.10
N TYR A 537 -18.17 -39.63 -28.91
CA TYR A 537 -19.47 -39.14 -29.38
C TYR A 537 -19.22 -38.08 -30.46
N SER A 538 -20.00 -38.12 -31.55
CA SER A 538 -19.86 -37.16 -32.65
C SER A 538 -21.25 -36.90 -33.27
N GLU A 539 -21.63 -35.63 -33.34
CA GLU A 539 -22.83 -35.17 -34.03
C GLU A 539 -22.40 -34.25 -35.18
N TYR A 540 -22.86 -34.57 -36.39
CA TYR A 540 -22.70 -33.72 -37.55
C TYR A 540 -24.10 -33.21 -37.94
N ARG A 541 -24.32 -31.91 -37.82
CA ARG A 541 -25.64 -31.29 -38.07
C ARG A 541 -25.95 -31.06 -39.55
N SER A 542 -24.97 -31.22 -40.43
CA SER A 542 -25.12 -31.13 -41.88
C SER A 542 -24.40 -32.32 -42.53
N ASP A 543 -23.56 -32.09 -43.52
CA ASP A 543 -22.92 -33.17 -44.28
C ASP A 543 -21.59 -33.59 -43.65
N ASP A 544 -21.35 -34.90 -43.60
CA ASP A 544 -20.03 -35.48 -43.38
C ASP A 544 -19.50 -36.04 -44.71
N HIS A 545 -18.39 -35.47 -45.18
CA HIS A 545 -17.70 -35.91 -46.40
C HIS A 545 -16.40 -36.61 -46.03
N HIS A 546 -16.37 -37.92 -46.19
CA HIS A 546 -15.19 -38.73 -45.92
C HIS A 546 -14.65 -39.37 -47.21
N LEU A 547 -13.39 -39.07 -47.55
CA LEU A 547 -12.67 -39.69 -48.67
C LEU A 547 -11.39 -40.34 -48.15
N THR A 548 -11.27 -41.65 -48.38
CA THR A 548 -10.05 -42.41 -48.16
C THR A 548 -9.52 -42.87 -49.50
N GLN A 549 -8.32 -42.43 -49.87
CA GLN A 549 -7.68 -42.82 -51.13
C GLN A 549 -7.00 -44.19 -51.06
N GLY A 550 -6.53 -44.57 -49.87
CA GLY A 550 -5.99 -45.90 -49.59
C GLY A 550 -7.04 -46.87 -49.08
N ASP A 551 -6.59 -47.83 -48.29
CA ASP A 551 -7.46 -48.83 -47.66
C ASP A 551 -8.14 -48.28 -46.40
N GLN A 552 -9.39 -48.68 -46.18
CA GLN A 552 -10.12 -48.45 -44.92
C GLN A 552 -10.35 -49.80 -44.21
N PHE A 553 -9.76 -49.96 -43.04
CA PHE A 553 -9.96 -51.13 -42.18
C PHE A 553 -10.87 -50.78 -41.00
N GLN A 554 -11.94 -51.55 -40.80
CA GLN A 554 -12.86 -51.38 -39.67
C GLN A 554 -13.10 -52.72 -38.98
N GLN A 555 -12.86 -52.78 -37.67
CA GLN A 555 -13.19 -53.93 -36.83
C GLN A 555 -14.04 -53.48 -35.65
N VAL A 556 -15.18 -54.15 -35.45
CA VAL A 556 -16.08 -53.92 -34.32
C VAL A 556 -16.17 -55.23 -33.54
N ASN A 557 -15.65 -55.24 -32.32
CA ASN A 557 -15.60 -56.45 -31.50
C ASN A 557 -16.95 -56.80 -30.85
N LYS A 558 -17.86 -55.82 -30.78
CA LYS A 558 -19.23 -55.99 -30.25
C LYS A 558 -20.24 -55.80 -31.39
N SER A 559 -21.27 -55.00 -31.18
CA SER A 559 -22.34 -54.77 -32.16
C SER A 559 -22.07 -53.53 -33.01
N GLN A 560 -22.35 -53.61 -34.30
CA GLN A 560 -22.47 -52.46 -35.21
C GLN A 560 -23.96 -52.22 -35.51
N HIS A 561 -24.44 -51.00 -35.24
CA HIS A 561 -25.79 -50.57 -35.57
C HIS A 561 -25.73 -49.50 -36.67
N LEU A 562 -26.54 -49.67 -37.73
CA LEU A 562 -26.63 -48.72 -38.83
C LEU A 562 -28.11 -48.44 -39.12
N THR A 563 -28.50 -47.17 -39.02
CA THR A 563 -29.83 -46.68 -39.38
C THR A 563 -29.68 -45.62 -40.46
N ILE A 564 -30.44 -45.77 -41.56
CA ILE A 564 -30.42 -44.83 -42.68
C ILE A 564 -31.87 -44.53 -43.04
N ASP A 565 -32.31 -43.29 -42.78
CA ASP A 565 -33.72 -42.90 -42.94
C ASP A 565 -34.17 -42.78 -44.40
N LYS A 566 -33.23 -42.44 -45.29
CA LYS A 566 -33.48 -42.27 -46.72
C LYS A 566 -32.92 -43.46 -47.51
N SER A 567 -31.73 -43.33 -48.09
CA SER A 567 -31.15 -44.34 -48.97
C SER A 567 -29.71 -44.68 -48.62
N GLN A 568 -29.37 -45.96 -48.74
CA GLN A 568 -28.01 -46.46 -48.70
C GLN A 568 -27.61 -46.87 -50.13
N HIS A 569 -26.51 -46.32 -50.63
CA HIS A 569 -25.94 -46.71 -51.93
C HIS A 569 -24.57 -47.33 -51.69
N ILE A 570 -24.38 -48.57 -52.14
CA ILE A 570 -23.10 -49.29 -52.04
C ILE A 570 -22.70 -49.70 -53.45
N SER A 571 -21.58 -49.17 -53.94
CA SER A 571 -20.96 -49.57 -55.21
C SER A 571 -19.59 -50.16 -54.94
N ILE A 572 -19.36 -51.39 -55.38
CA ILE A 572 -18.12 -52.12 -55.12
C ILE A 572 -17.52 -52.53 -56.46
N GLY A 573 -16.29 -52.10 -56.73
CA GLY A 573 -15.64 -52.30 -58.02
C GLY A 573 -15.21 -53.74 -58.34
N GLN A 574 -15.05 -54.60 -57.32
CA GLN A 574 -14.62 -56.00 -57.51
C GLN A 574 -15.46 -57.03 -56.75
N LYS A 575 -15.27 -57.18 -55.43
CA LYS A 575 -15.88 -58.27 -54.65
C LYS A 575 -16.51 -57.76 -53.36
N SER A 576 -17.69 -58.29 -53.02
CA SER A 576 -18.35 -58.09 -51.73
C SER A 576 -18.51 -59.45 -51.04
N HIS A 577 -17.98 -59.59 -49.83
CA HIS A 577 -18.10 -60.80 -49.01
C HIS A 577 -18.89 -60.47 -47.73
N LEU A 578 -20.03 -61.13 -47.53
CA LEU A 578 -20.84 -61.00 -46.32
C LEU A 578 -20.97 -62.38 -45.66
N TYR A 579 -20.48 -62.50 -44.43
CA TYR A 579 -20.59 -63.69 -43.61
C TYR A 579 -21.22 -63.33 -42.26
N ALA A 580 -22.17 -64.15 -41.80
CA ALA A 580 -22.71 -64.09 -40.45
C ALA A 580 -22.71 -65.50 -39.85
N GLY A 581 -22.19 -65.65 -38.63
CA GLY A 581 -22.08 -66.96 -37.98
C GLY A 581 -23.43 -67.61 -37.61
N GLN A 582 -24.53 -66.84 -37.64
CA GLN A 582 -25.88 -67.34 -37.30
C GLN A 582 -26.88 -67.11 -38.45
N GLN A 583 -27.24 -65.87 -38.75
CA GLN A 583 -28.31 -65.56 -39.71
C GLN A 583 -28.05 -64.24 -40.46
N ILE A 584 -28.54 -64.16 -41.70
CA ILE A 584 -28.64 -62.93 -42.50
C ILE A 584 -30.12 -62.77 -42.89
N HIS A 585 -30.73 -61.62 -42.60
CA HIS A 585 -32.12 -61.31 -42.96
C HIS A 585 -32.16 -60.17 -43.98
N HIS A 586 -32.72 -60.43 -45.17
CA HIS A 586 -33.02 -59.39 -46.16
C HIS A 586 -34.53 -59.19 -46.23
N LYS A 587 -35.02 -58.01 -45.83
CA LYS A 587 -36.45 -57.68 -45.81
C LYS A 587 -36.68 -56.33 -46.49
N ALA A 588 -37.54 -56.30 -47.51
CA ALA A 588 -37.99 -55.07 -48.16
C ALA A 588 -39.52 -54.96 -48.09
N GLY A 589 -40.04 -53.74 -48.00
CA GLY A 589 -41.49 -53.50 -47.93
C GLY A 589 -42.23 -53.80 -49.24
N GLN A 590 -41.54 -53.74 -50.39
CA GLN A 590 -42.13 -53.95 -51.72
C GLN A 590 -41.41 -55.04 -52.53
N LYS A 591 -40.12 -54.84 -52.85
CA LYS A 591 -39.37 -55.73 -53.75
C LYS A 591 -37.94 -55.93 -53.28
N ILE A 592 -37.47 -57.17 -53.35
CA ILE A 592 -36.04 -57.51 -53.39
C ILE A 592 -35.73 -57.92 -54.83
N LEU A 593 -34.77 -57.26 -55.47
CA LEU A 593 -34.27 -57.60 -56.81
C LEU A 593 -32.83 -58.08 -56.68
N ILE A 594 -32.57 -59.33 -57.06
CA ILE A 594 -31.21 -59.87 -57.19
C ILE A 594 -30.99 -60.15 -58.66
N THR A 595 -29.94 -59.59 -59.23
CA THR A 595 -29.57 -59.76 -60.64
C THR A 595 -28.08 -60.01 -60.71
N ALA A 596 -27.68 -61.00 -61.48
CA ALA A 596 -26.29 -61.32 -61.78
C ALA A 596 -26.13 -61.49 -63.29
N GLY A 597 -24.98 -61.13 -63.83
CA GLY A 597 -24.72 -61.23 -65.28
C GLY A 597 -24.57 -62.67 -65.78
N THR A 598 -24.12 -63.58 -64.92
CA THR A 598 -23.80 -64.96 -65.30
C THR A 598 -24.60 -66.00 -64.51
N GLU A 599 -24.59 -65.95 -63.18
CA GLU A 599 -25.32 -66.93 -62.38
C GLU A 599 -25.76 -66.39 -61.01
N ILE A 600 -26.88 -66.91 -60.51
CA ILE A 600 -27.33 -66.77 -59.11
C ILE A 600 -27.41 -68.18 -58.53
N VAL A 601 -26.73 -68.43 -57.40
CA VAL A 601 -26.77 -69.72 -56.70
C VAL A 601 -27.23 -69.53 -55.26
N LEU A 602 -28.33 -70.18 -54.90
CA LEU A 602 -28.83 -70.29 -53.54
C LEU A 602 -28.60 -71.73 -53.07
N LYS A 603 -27.77 -71.94 -52.05
CA LYS A 603 -27.40 -73.27 -51.55
C LYS A 603 -27.65 -73.38 -50.05
N ALA A 604 -28.22 -74.50 -49.61
CA ALA A 604 -28.41 -74.84 -48.20
C ALA A 604 -28.22 -76.35 -48.01
N GLY A 605 -27.17 -76.77 -47.29
CA GLY A 605 -26.80 -78.18 -47.16
C GLY A 605 -26.53 -78.84 -48.52
N SER A 606 -27.21 -79.96 -48.80
CA SER A 606 -27.19 -80.64 -50.11
C SER A 606 -28.18 -80.06 -51.14
N GLY A 607 -29.03 -79.11 -50.74
CA GLY A 607 -30.01 -78.46 -51.61
C GLY A 607 -29.45 -77.24 -52.33
N MET A 608 -29.83 -77.05 -53.60
CA MET A 608 -29.38 -75.92 -54.40
C MET A 608 -30.43 -75.49 -55.43
N VAL A 609 -30.55 -74.17 -55.61
CA VAL A 609 -31.23 -73.50 -56.71
C VAL A 609 -30.21 -72.65 -57.44
N LYS A 610 -29.94 -72.97 -58.71
CA LYS A 610 -29.05 -72.21 -59.59
C LYS A 610 -29.86 -71.64 -60.75
N LEU A 611 -29.68 -70.35 -61.01
CA LEU A 611 -30.18 -69.65 -62.18
C LEU A 611 -28.99 -69.21 -63.02
N ASP A 612 -28.99 -69.56 -64.30
CA ASP A 612 -28.02 -69.12 -65.30
C ASP A 612 -28.72 -68.97 -66.68
N PRO A 613 -28.04 -68.52 -67.76
CA PRO A 613 -28.68 -68.35 -69.07
C PRO A 613 -29.29 -69.62 -69.67
N SER A 614 -28.94 -70.81 -69.17
CA SER A 614 -29.49 -72.08 -69.66
C SER A 614 -30.80 -72.48 -68.97
N GLY A 615 -31.11 -71.89 -67.81
CA GLY A 615 -32.39 -72.09 -67.11
C GLY A 615 -32.27 -72.14 -65.58
N VAL A 616 -33.22 -72.82 -64.94
CA VAL A 616 -33.28 -73.02 -63.48
C VAL A 616 -32.95 -74.48 -63.15
N THR A 617 -31.86 -74.70 -62.43
CA THR A 617 -31.48 -76.01 -61.89
C THR A 617 -31.87 -76.10 -60.42
N ILE A 618 -32.65 -77.12 -60.04
CA ILE A 618 -33.06 -77.39 -58.65
C ILE A 618 -32.60 -78.80 -58.27
N THR A 619 -31.81 -78.93 -57.21
CA THR A 619 -31.28 -80.21 -56.71
C THR A 619 -31.49 -80.34 -55.21
N GLY A 620 -31.79 -81.55 -54.72
CA GLY A 620 -31.98 -81.86 -53.30
C GLY A 620 -32.56 -83.27 -53.09
N ALA A 621 -32.49 -83.79 -51.85
CA ALA A 621 -32.98 -85.14 -51.51
C ALA A 621 -34.50 -85.32 -51.74
N SER A 622 -35.27 -84.22 -51.64
CA SER A 622 -36.70 -84.16 -51.97
C SER A 622 -37.03 -82.74 -52.43
N ILE A 623 -37.71 -82.60 -53.56
CA ILE A 623 -38.16 -81.31 -54.11
C ILE A 623 -39.65 -81.15 -53.78
N LYS A 624 -39.95 -80.21 -52.89
CA LYS A 624 -41.31 -79.90 -52.41
C LYS A 624 -41.88 -78.70 -53.16
N LEU A 625 -42.62 -78.95 -54.23
CA LEU A 625 -43.37 -77.92 -54.97
C LEU A 625 -44.79 -77.81 -54.40
N ASN A 626 -45.23 -76.60 -54.04
CA ASN A 626 -46.57 -76.31 -53.52
C ASN A 626 -47.01 -77.11 -52.26
N SER A 627 -46.08 -77.71 -51.52
CA SER A 627 -46.37 -78.46 -50.28
C SER A 627 -46.18 -77.55 -49.08
N GLY A 628 -47.29 -77.10 -48.50
CA GLY A 628 -47.35 -76.09 -47.44
C GLY A 628 -46.33 -76.29 -46.31
N GLY A 629 -45.44 -75.31 -46.18
CA GLY A 629 -44.53 -75.13 -45.05
C GLY A 629 -44.25 -73.64 -44.93
N GLY A 630 -44.58 -73.03 -43.79
CA GLY A 630 -44.39 -71.60 -43.58
C GLY A 630 -42.90 -71.25 -43.54
N GLY A 631 -42.38 -70.61 -44.59
CA GLY A 631 -41.04 -70.02 -44.58
C GLY A 631 -41.01 -68.82 -43.65
N GLY A 632 -40.63 -69.05 -42.39
CA GLY A 632 -40.74 -68.10 -41.28
C GLY A 632 -40.43 -66.64 -41.61
N SER A 633 -41.03 -65.72 -40.86
CA SER A 633 -40.94 -64.28 -41.12
C SER A 633 -39.54 -63.73 -40.88
N ALA A 634 -39.02 -62.93 -41.84
CA ALA A 634 -37.81 -62.16 -41.62
C ALA A 634 -38.00 -61.14 -40.48
N THR A 635 -37.06 -61.13 -39.53
CA THR A 635 -37.05 -60.23 -38.39
C THR A 635 -36.81 -58.79 -38.85
N LYS A 636 -37.52 -57.81 -38.27
CA LYS A 636 -37.27 -56.39 -38.55
C LYS A 636 -35.95 -55.96 -37.88
N ALA A 637 -35.17 -55.10 -38.53
CA ALA A 637 -34.02 -54.47 -37.89
C ALA A 637 -34.48 -53.62 -36.70
N SER A 638 -33.76 -53.69 -35.58
CA SER A 638 -34.02 -52.93 -34.35
C SER A 638 -32.72 -52.31 -33.82
N PRO A 639 -32.14 -51.33 -34.54
CA PRO A 639 -30.91 -50.68 -34.12
C PRO A 639 -31.14 -49.83 -32.86
N THR A 640 -30.15 -49.79 -31.97
CA THR A 640 -30.15 -48.87 -30.83
C THR A 640 -29.76 -47.46 -31.31
N PRO A 641 -30.49 -46.39 -30.94
CA PRO A 641 -30.15 -45.03 -31.35
C PRO A 641 -28.84 -44.55 -30.69
N PRO A 642 -28.08 -43.65 -31.34
CA PRO A 642 -26.87 -43.08 -30.77
C PRO A 642 -27.18 -42.19 -29.56
N THR A 643 -26.27 -42.18 -28.59
CA THR A 643 -26.29 -41.20 -27.49
C THR A 643 -25.73 -39.85 -27.99
N GLN A 644 -26.35 -38.75 -27.59
CA GLN A 644 -25.95 -37.40 -28.01
C GLN A 644 -24.67 -36.93 -27.28
N PRO A 645 -23.78 -36.17 -27.95
CA PRO A 645 -22.63 -35.55 -27.30
C PRO A 645 -23.04 -34.42 -26.36
N VAL A 646 -22.14 -34.06 -25.45
CA VAL A 646 -22.28 -32.89 -24.56
C VAL A 646 -21.57 -31.69 -25.21
N GLU A 647 -22.16 -30.49 -25.07
CA GLU A 647 -21.57 -29.25 -25.57
C GLU A 647 -20.35 -28.83 -24.73
N ALA A 648 -19.27 -28.38 -25.38
CA ALA A 648 -18.09 -27.82 -24.71
C ALA A 648 -18.46 -26.55 -23.91
N GLN A 649 -17.70 -26.17 -22.89
CA GLN A 649 -18.00 -24.98 -22.09
C GLN A 649 -18.12 -23.70 -22.95
N SER A 650 -19.06 -22.83 -22.58
CA SER A 650 -19.23 -21.48 -23.12
C SER A 650 -18.84 -20.44 -22.09
N ASP A 651 -18.38 -19.29 -22.56
CA ASP A 651 -18.31 -18.09 -21.73
C ASP A 651 -18.89 -16.89 -22.48
N ASN A 652 -19.32 -15.89 -21.72
CA ASN A 652 -19.76 -14.61 -22.25
C ASN A 652 -18.52 -13.74 -22.53
N PRO A 653 -18.55 -12.90 -23.58
CA PRO A 653 -17.53 -11.87 -23.73
C PRO A 653 -17.44 -11.02 -22.45
N GLY A 654 -16.21 -10.70 -22.02
CA GLY A 654 -16.00 -9.74 -20.94
C GLY A 654 -16.73 -8.44 -21.28
N GLN A 655 -17.55 -7.95 -20.34
CA GLN A 655 -18.11 -6.62 -20.42
C GLN A 655 -17.11 -5.65 -19.80
N ILE A 656 -16.89 -4.50 -20.44
CA ILE A 656 -16.34 -3.35 -19.71
C ILE A 656 -17.37 -3.12 -18.61
N SER A 657 -16.96 -3.19 -17.35
CA SER A 657 -17.85 -2.86 -16.24
C SER A 657 -18.53 -1.54 -16.58
N ASP A 658 -19.87 -1.51 -16.50
CA ASP A 658 -20.59 -0.26 -16.63
C ASP A 658 -19.88 0.77 -15.75
N PRO A 659 -19.64 2.01 -16.24
CA PRO A 659 -19.08 3.03 -15.39
C PRO A 659 -19.91 3.05 -14.12
N LEU A 660 -19.25 2.83 -12.97
CA LEU A 660 -19.89 2.98 -11.66
C LEU A 660 -20.79 4.21 -11.77
N PRO A 661 -22.10 4.10 -11.45
CA PRO A 661 -23.03 5.20 -11.65
C PRO A 661 -22.34 6.44 -11.10
N GLN A 662 -22.20 7.48 -11.94
CA GLN A 662 -21.54 8.73 -11.57
C GLN A 662 -21.99 9.06 -10.15
N GLN A 663 -21.09 8.91 -9.17
CA GLN A 663 -21.36 9.47 -7.87
C GLN A 663 -21.53 10.94 -8.17
N VAL A 664 -22.77 11.39 -8.06
CA VAL A 664 -23.14 12.81 -8.14
C VAL A 664 -22.10 13.50 -7.28
N ALA A 665 -21.36 14.45 -7.89
CA ALA A 665 -20.41 15.26 -7.16
C ALA A 665 -21.08 15.65 -5.85
N TRP A 666 -20.42 15.38 -4.71
CA TRP A 666 -20.91 15.75 -3.40
C TRP A 666 -21.26 17.24 -3.44
N GLN A 667 -22.52 17.55 -3.69
CA GLN A 667 -23.08 18.85 -3.43
C GLN A 667 -23.28 18.82 -1.92
N SER A 668 -22.51 19.63 -1.21
CA SER A 668 -22.83 19.98 0.16
C SER A 668 -24.22 20.63 0.13
N THR A 669 -25.27 19.85 0.32
CA THR A 669 -26.63 20.37 0.47
C THR A 669 -26.85 20.68 1.94
N PRO A 670 -26.94 21.96 2.35
CA PRO A 670 -27.38 22.30 3.69
C PRO A 670 -28.90 22.13 3.74
N ALA A 671 -29.38 20.91 3.96
CA ALA A 671 -30.81 20.65 4.05
C ALA A 671 -31.23 19.75 5.23
N PHE A 672 -30.29 19.27 6.05
CA PHE A 672 -30.64 18.39 7.18
C PHE A 672 -30.87 19.13 8.52
N THR A 673 -30.63 20.43 8.60
CA THR A 673 -30.79 21.21 9.83
C THR A 673 -32.16 21.89 9.99
N HIS A 674 -32.95 22.03 8.92
CA HIS A 674 -34.24 22.75 9.02
C HIS A 674 -35.46 21.88 9.38
N GLN A 675 -35.39 20.55 9.22
CA GLN A 675 -36.54 19.68 9.46
C GLN A 675 -36.60 19.13 10.89
N VAL A 676 -35.44 18.95 11.53
CA VAL A 676 -35.34 18.50 12.94
C VAL A 676 -35.88 19.55 13.93
N ALA A 677 -35.89 20.83 13.54
CA ALA A 677 -36.43 21.92 14.37
C ALA A 677 -37.97 22.00 14.34
N GLN A 678 -38.64 21.56 13.26
CA GLN A 678 -40.11 21.57 13.18
C GLN A 678 -40.75 20.30 13.76
N ASP A 679 -40.11 19.14 13.62
CA ASP A 679 -40.71 17.86 14.07
C ASP A 679 -40.64 17.65 15.60
N ARG A 680 -39.79 18.39 16.30
CA ARG A 680 -39.80 18.45 17.79
C ARG A 680 -41.03 19.16 18.36
N LEU A 681 -41.75 19.96 17.56
CA LEU A 681 -42.92 20.73 18.02
C LEU A 681 -44.25 19.98 17.86
N THR A 682 -44.29 18.88 17.10
CA THR A 682 -45.55 18.21 16.70
C THR A 682 -45.68 16.75 17.15
N ASN A 683 -44.67 16.21 17.86
CA ASN A 683 -44.68 14.86 18.46
C ASN A 683 -45.10 13.75 17.46
N GLN A 684 -44.66 13.85 16.20
CA GLN A 684 -44.86 12.80 15.20
C GLN A 684 -43.64 11.86 15.13
N PRO A 685 -43.85 10.53 15.01
CA PRO A 685 -42.76 9.57 14.92
C PRO A 685 -42.00 9.69 13.58
N MET A 686 -40.67 9.78 13.65
CA MET A 686 -39.78 10.07 12.51
C MET A 686 -39.52 8.90 11.53
N THR A 687 -40.15 7.72 11.67
CA THR A 687 -40.04 6.63 10.68
C THR A 687 -41.19 5.62 10.82
N GLN A 688 -41.79 5.16 9.72
CA GLN A 688 -42.71 4.02 9.76
C GLN A 688 -41.93 2.72 10.00
N MET A 689 -42.23 2.04 11.11
CA MET A 689 -41.68 0.70 11.39
C MET A 689 -42.19 -0.33 10.37
N CYS A 690 -41.29 -1.19 9.90
CA CYS A 690 -41.60 -2.34 9.06
C CYS A 690 -42.62 -3.26 9.75
N GLN A 691 -43.77 -3.51 9.12
CA GLN A 691 -44.86 -4.33 9.65
C GLN A 691 -44.86 -5.77 9.11
N LYS A 692 -43.69 -6.30 8.74
CA LYS A 692 -43.59 -7.67 8.21
C LYS A 692 -43.97 -8.67 9.29
N GLN A 693 -45.03 -9.43 9.03
CA GLN A 693 -45.49 -10.49 9.93
C GLN A 693 -44.52 -11.69 9.84
N PRO A 694 -44.43 -12.53 10.89
CA PRO A 694 -43.54 -13.70 10.89
C PRO A 694 -43.81 -14.71 9.77
N ASN A 695 -45.03 -14.75 9.24
CA ASN A 695 -45.43 -15.58 8.11
C ASN A 695 -45.01 -15.01 6.74
N GLY A 696 -44.29 -13.88 6.72
CA GLY A 696 -43.76 -13.26 5.51
C GLY A 696 -44.67 -12.24 4.85
N SER A 697 -45.94 -12.09 5.27
CA SER A 697 -46.85 -11.12 4.68
C SER A 697 -46.66 -9.71 5.27
N CYS A 698 -46.86 -8.69 4.44
CA CYS A 698 -46.89 -7.30 4.87
C CYS A 698 -48.25 -6.68 4.49
N PRO A 699 -48.98 -6.04 5.42
CA PRO A 699 -50.27 -5.41 5.11
C PRO A 699 -50.14 -4.07 4.38
N LEU A 700 -48.91 -3.57 4.15
CA LEU A 700 -48.65 -2.31 3.44
C LEU A 700 -48.48 -2.59 1.94
N ASN A 701 -49.39 -2.05 1.13
CA ASN A 701 -49.37 -2.22 -0.33
C ASN A 701 -48.20 -1.52 -1.04
N ASP A 702 -47.45 -0.63 -0.37
CA ASP A 702 -46.29 0.08 -0.95
C ASP A 702 -44.95 -0.18 -0.23
N CYS A 703 -44.78 -1.34 0.41
CA CYS A 703 -43.57 -1.60 1.22
C CYS A 703 -42.27 -1.36 0.42
N PRO A 704 -41.39 -0.45 0.87
CA PRO A 704 -40.11 -0.19 0.21
C PRO A 704 -39.12 -1.37 0.29
N CYS A 705 -39.49 -2.44 1.00
CA CYS A 705 -38.76 -3.69 1.10
C CYS A 705 -38.86 -4.60 -0.15
N GLY A 706 -39.71 -4.26 -1.14
CA GLY A 706 -39.73 -4.91 -2.46
C GLY A 706 -40.20 -6.36 -2.49
N ARG A 707 -40.87 -6.85 -1.43
CA ARG A 707 -41.43 -8.21 -1.37
C ARG A 707 -42.89 -8.13 -0.92
N ASN A 708 -43.82 -8.20 -1.88
CA ASN A 708 -45.25 -8.39 -1.63
C ASN A 708 -45.58 -9.86 -1.44
#